data_AF-A0A7R9JAC0-F1
#
_entry.id   AF-A0A7R9JAC0-F1
#
_cell.length_a   1.000
_cell.length_b   1.000
_cell.length_c   1.000
_cell.angle_alpha   90.00
_cell.angle_beta   90.00
_cell.angle_gamma   90.00
#
_symmetry.space_group_name_H-M   'P 1'
#
loop_
_entity.id
_entity.type
_entity.pdbx_description
1 polymer ?
#
loop_
_entity_poly.entity_id
_entity_poly.type
_entity_poly.pdbx_seq_one_letter_code
_entity_poly.pdbx_strand_id
1 'polypeptide(L)'
;MAAILVSAFKISPLVNILQREEHYFTLLQVLLAYNTAMYHRQSLKQQNSFYKEKVEPELYSVLKNCVHALFLKVAWGRKPDIEFCVSLLLLLNTKEVFKYLNTAISRTQDNCRRLESVVKIGLMYNKINGLFENAPKLQMLLIKCKWSKRFKSFKISHKDLLNLDFTSFRHNLITSKHATLDLVKEFCYDFNVDLQECLMSYLEFLITSWDPHIVVSKDAKGKEEGTVTNSEETLLKKCNDIVDILKMDDIDSLKILLSKLWTSINFYYYEMYSYINQLRQQLDKCFDFKIKTMLSFLKTYHRVRQPDQLEKDIWLQAFPNSELPLVARFRLPFLPFVVQDKSKLWKLLAHELNLDTYNSWLTVSSIFGFEKDWICTIALKETVIARLGTVRPEGWCLHRLDSHLFRQIEQCMTQFDNLERAGASLYHIANHMPQGVDQVTIAELCYRYTKRWAEEVSTNDAKERLAKVKKTYLRCVTVNILHQYGLGVPGYLQLASAPEELMVTLYEDPSIITMDRGSLQYCPVLSLPSGLEFESCRATELIAEVNVLACYMLGLFDSHTSANYLITLVFDNSEERLGSGVRLRALQCLVATIEEDLLEKLTCRSIADIMEYQKCLIFTSQLDALGIFYSEQFQECNKVDLIKVLWSRHERGYPALSLIAQLCLHYKMFQREIWEPLLTQMVGFNMVKELETVLPRLNEQFHILSLSSCVHAWNKVLLAPFLS
;
A
#
# COMPACT_ATOMS: atom_id res chain seq x y z
N MET A 1 17.65 -79.80 68.14
CA MET A 1 16.51 -79.47 67.26
C MET A 1 15.50 -78.53 67.92
N ALA A 2 14.94 -78.84 69.10
CA ALA A 2 14.00 -77.96 69.80
C ALA A 2 14.56 -76.54 70.10
N ALA A 3 15.84 -76.42 70.45
CA ALA A 3 16.50 -75.12 70.64
C ALA A 3 16.60 -74.30 69.34
N ILE A 4 16.86 -74.97 68.21
CA ILE A 4 16.94 -74.35 66.86
C ILE A 4 15.54 -73.92 66.39
N LEU A 5 14.52 -74.72 66.70
CA LEU A 5 13.10 -74.44 66.49
C LEU A 5 12.63 -73.22 67.30
N VAL A 6 12.86 -73.21 68.61
CA VAL A 6 12.49 -72.10 69.51
C VAL A 6 13.23 -70.82 69.15
N SER A 7 14.49 -70.92 68.71
CA SER A 7 15.20 -69.76 68.15
C SER A 7 14.59 -69.31 66.83
N ALA A 8 14.30 -70.20 65.88
CA ALA A 8 13.73 -69.83 64.58
C ALA A 8 12.36 -69.13 64.71
N PHE A 9 11.48 -69.66 65.56
CA PHE A 9 10.16 -69.08 65.87
C PHE A 9 10.25 -67.71 66.57
N LYS A 10 11.25 -67.48 67.43
CA LYS A 10 11.50 -66.18 68.06
C LYS A 10 12.22 -65.19 67.14
N ILE A 11 13.01 -65.67 66.19
CA ILE A 11 13.79 -64.84 65.27
C ILE A 11 12.88 -64.15 64.24
N SER A 12 11.79 -64.78 63.80
CA SER A 12 10.86 -64.15 62.82
C SER A 12 10.27 -62.80 63.29
N PRO A 13 9.65 -62.67 64.48
CA PRO A 13 9.22 -61.37 65.00
C PRO A 13 10.40 -60.45 65.32
N LEU A 14 11.54 -60.98 65.76
CA LEU A 14 12.76 -60.21 66.02
C LEU A 14 13.30 -59.55 64.74
N VAL A 15 13.29 -60.25 63.60
CA VAL A 15 13.69 -59.73 62.29
C VAL A 15 12.76 -58.61 61.85
N ASN A 16 11.45 -58.74 62.09
CA ASN A 16 10.49 -57.67 61.81
C ASN A 16 10.71 -56.42 62.69
N ILE A 17 11.09 -56.60 63.96
CA ILE A 17 11.44 -55.51 64.88
C ILE A 17 12.76 -54.85 64.44
N LEU A 18 13.80 -55.63 64.19
CA LEU A 18 15.10 -55.16 63.72
C LEU A 18 15.01 -54.44 62.36
N GLN A 19 14.07 -54.85 61.50
CA GLN A 19 13.74 -54.14 60.26
C GLN A 19 13.06 -52.80 60.52
N ARG A 20 12.14 -52.72 61.49
CA ARG A 20 11.47 -51.47 61.89
C ARG A 20 12.43 -50.49 62.56
N GLU A 21 13.41 -50.99 63.31
CA GLU A 21 14.39 -50.21 64.06
C GLU A 21 15.70 -49.93 63.28
N GLU A 22 15.75 -50.28 61.99
CA GLU A 22 16.90 -50.03 61.10
C GLU A 22 18.23 -50.71 61.53
N HIS A 23 18.16 -51.82 62.28
CA HIS A 23 19.32 -52.56 62.76
C HIS A 23 19.86 -53.56 61.70
N TYR A 24 20.37 -53.04 60.58
CA TYR A 24 20.79 -53.83 59.41
C TYR A 24 22.06 -54.68 59.60
N PHE A 25 22.99 -54.25 60.44
CA PHE A 25 24.22 -55.00 60.74
C PHE A 25 23.90 -56.32 61.46
N THR A 26 23.00 -56.28 62.43
CA THR A 26 22.45 -57.46 63.12
C THR A 26 21.66 -58.35 62.17
N LEU A 27 20.91 -57.79 61.21
CA LEU A 27 20.24 -58.59 60.18
C LEU A 27 21.25 -59.35 59.29
N LEU A 28 22.38 -58.73 58.94
CA LEU A 28 23.47 -59.39 58.21
C LEU A 28 24.10 -60.52 59.03
N GLN A 29 24.35 -60.30 60.33
CA GLN A 29 24.86 -61.33 61.24
C GLN A 29 23.90 -62.52 61.37
N VAL A 30 22.59 -62.26 61.43
CA VAL A 30 21.55 -63.30 61.43
C VAL A 30 21.57 -64.10 60.11
N LEU A 31 21.76 -63.44 58.98
CA LEU A 31 21.86 -64.07 57.66
C LEU A 31 23.14 -64.92 57.51
N LEU A 32 24.28 -64.43 58.00
CA LEU A 32 25.54 -65.17 58.03
C LEU A 32 25.42 -66.40 58.93
N ALA A 33 24.85 -66.24 60.13
CA ALA A 33 24.59 -67.34 61.06
C ALA A 33 23.66 -68.40 60.44
N TYR A 34 22.62 -67.96 59.72
CA TYR A 34 21.73 -68.83 58.96
C TYR A 34 22.47 -69.59 57.86
N ASN A 35 23.26 -68.91 57.02
CA ASN A 35 24.01 -69.53 55.94
C ASN A 35 25.06 -70.51 56.46
N THR A 36 25.74 -70.20 57.57
CA THR A 36 26.64 -71.15 58.25
C THR A 36 25.89 -72.36 58.79
N ALA A 37 24.72 -72.16 59.38
CA ALA A 37 23.88 -73.26 59.88
C ALA A 37 23.36 -74.16 58.75
N MET A 38 23.06 -73.59 57.57
CA MET A 38 22.65 -74.32 56.38
C MET A 38 23.82 -75.00 55.65
N TYR A 39 25.01 -74.40 55.64
CA TYR A 39 26.23 -75.00 55.08
C TYR A 39 26.66 -76.22 55.91
N HIS A 40 26.66 -76.09 57.24
CA HIS A 40 26.88 -77.22 58.16
C HIS A 40 25.74 -78.25 58.16
N ARG A 41 24.64 -78.03 57.42
CA ARG A 41 23.52 -78.98 57.28
C ARG A 41 23.71 -79.97 56.14
N GLN A 42 24.65 -79.75 55.19
CA GLN A 42 24.94 -80.75 54.14
C GLN A 42 25.37 -82.11 54.72
N SER A 43 25.86 -82.16 55.97
CA SER A 43 26.18 -83.38 56.71
C SER A 43 24.99 -84.05 57.43
N LEU A 44 23.82 -83.42 57.53
CA LEU A 44 22.67 -83.86 58.37
C LEU A 44 21.40 -84.21 57.58
N LYS A 45 21.45 -84.23 56.23
CA LYS A 45 20.28 -84.40 55.35
C LYS A 45 19.56 -85.76 55.45
N GLN A 46 20.05 -86.75 56.19
CA GLN A 46 19.53 -88.11 56.07
C GLN A 46 18.41 -88.54 57.04
N GLN A 47 17.96 -87.75 58.03
CA GLN A 47 17.15 -88.36 59.11
C GLN A 47 15.88 -87.68 59.68
N ASN A 48 15.28 -86.62 59.12
CA ASN A 48 14.01 -86.11 59.73
C ASN A 48 12.98 -85.49 58.76
N SER A 49 11.80 -86.13 58.64
CA SER A 49 10.62 -85.63 57.91
C SER A 49 10.01 -84.38 58.54
N PHE A 50 9.99 -84.29 59.88
CA PHE A 50 9.47 -83.14 60.63
C PHE A 50 10.23 -81.83 60.35
N TYR A 51 11.54 -81.92 60.10
CA TYR A 51 12.37 -80.75 59.79
C TYR A 51 12.00 -80.16 58.42
N LYS A 52 11.74 -81.03 57.44
CA LYS A 52 11.34 -80.63 56.08
C LYS A 52 9.96 -79.97 56.03
N GLU A 53 9.03 -80.42 56.86
CA GLU A 53 7.63 -79.94 56.83
C GLU A 53 7.37 -78.67 57.63
N LYS A 54 8.05 -78.45 58.78
CA LYS A 54 7.76 -77.30 59.66
C LYS A 54 8.91 -76.32 59.83
N VAL A 55 10.14 -76.80 59.93
CA VAL A 55 11.30 -75.97 60.29
C VAL A 55 11.88 -75.26 59.07
N GLU A 56 12.00 -75.99 57.96
CA GLU A 56 12.51 -75.47 56.69
C GLU A 56 11.68 -74.30 56.11
N PRO A 57 10.33 -74.33 56.08
CA PRO A 57 9.55 -73.19 55.60
C PRO A 57 9.63 -71.95 56.50
N GLU A 58 9.74 -72.11 57.82
CA GLU A 58 9.88 -70.98 58.74
C GLU A 58 11.27 -70.35 58.67
N LEU A 59 12.31 -71.17 58.60
CA LEU A 59 13.68 -70.74 58.34
C LEU A 59 13.79 -70.00 56.99
N TYR A 60 13.14 -70.51 55.95
CA TYR A 60 13.05 -69.84 54.67
C TYR A 60 12.30 -68.51 54.75
N SER A 61 11.24 -68.42 55.58
CA SER A 61 10.52 -67.16 55.82
C SER A 61 11.38 -66.10 56.50
N VAL A 62 12.23 -66.50 57.46
CA VAL A 62 13.20 -65.63 58.13
C VAL A 62 14.25 -65.15 57.14
N LEU A 63 14.84 -66.07 56.36
CA LEU A 63 15.79 -65.71 55.30
C LEU A 63 15.17 -64.73 54.31
N LYS A 64 13.93 -64.98 53.88
CA LYS A 64 13.19 -64.12 52.94
C LYS A 64 12.99 -62.71 53.49
N ASN A 65 12.61 -62.57 54.75
CA ASN A 65 12.43 -61.26 55.39
C ASN A 65 13.76 -60.52 55.54
N CYS A 66 14.82 -61.21 55.96
CA CYS A 66 16.17 -60.64 56.05
C CYS A 66 16.71 -60.19 54.69
N VAL A 67 16.58 -61.03 53.66
CA VAL A 67 16.97 -60.71 52.29
C VAL A 67 16.18 -59.51 51.77
N HIS A 68 14.86 -59.47 52.02
CA HIS A 68 14.03 -58.34 51.61
C HIS A 68 14.46 -57.01 52.27
N ALA A 69 14.67 -57.02 53.59
CA ALA A 69 15.08 -55.82 54.34
C ALA A 69 16.47 -55.31 53.90
N LEU A 70 17.44 -56.21 53.75
CA LEU A 70 18.79 -55.86 53.33
C LEU A 70 18.84 -55.43 51.86
N PHE A 71 18.12 -56.12 50.99
CA PHE A 71 18.04 -55.79 49.56
C PHE A 71 17.55 -54.36 49.36
N LEU A 72 16.44 -53.97 50.00
CA LEU A 72 15.92 -52.60 49.87
C LEU A 72 16.89 -51.54 50.40
N LYS A 73 17.56 -51.78 51.53
CA LYS A 73 18.51 -50.82 52.11
C LYS A 73 19.74 -50.64 51.22
N VAL A 74 20.32 -51.74 50.73
CA VAL A 74 21.53 -51.70 49.89
C VAL A 74 21.20 -51.17 48.50
N ALA A 75 20.11 -51.63 47.88
CA ALA A 75 19.69 -51.18 46.55
C ALA A 75 19.28 -49.68 46.53
N TRP A 76 18.78 -49.13 47.64
CA TRP A 76 18.43 -47.71 47.76
C TRP A 76 19.53 -46.83 48.35
N GLY A 77 20.71 -47.40 48.63
CA GLY A 77 21.87 -46.67 49.12
C GLY A 77 22.39 -45.63 48.13
N ARG A 78 23.22 -44.68 48.61
CA ARG A 78 23.88 -43.67 47.76
C ARG A 78 24.84 -44.30 46.75
N LYS A 79 25.46 -45.43 47.14
CA LYS A 79 26.30 -46.30 46.30
C LYS A 79 25.81 -47.73 46.52
N PRO A 80 24.90 -48.24 45.67
CA PRO A 80 24.39 -49.59 45.82
C PRO A 80 25.47 -50.59 45.43
N ASP A 81 25.71 -51.58 46.30
CA ASP A 81 26.57 -52.72 46.01
C ASP A 81 25.77 -53.75 45.20
N ILE A 82 25.98 -53.72 43.88
CA ILE A 82 25.22 -54.54 42.92
C ILE A 82 25.55 -56.02 43.12
N GLU A 83 26.82 -56.36 43.37
CA GLU A 83 27.28 -57.74 43.55
C GLU A 83 26.70 -58.33 44.83
N PHE A 84 26.72 -57.56 45.92
CA PHE A 84 26.10 -57.98 47.17
C PHE A 84 24.58 -58.16 47.03
N CYS A 85 23.88 -57.23 46.37
CA CYS A 85 22.44 -57.38 46.10
C CYS A 85 22.12 -58.62 45.25
N VAL A 86 22.92 -58.91 44.22
CA VAL A 86 22.76 -60.13 43.40
C VAL A 86 23.01 -61.37 44.25
N SER A 87 24.03 -61.38 45.10
CA SER A 87 24.31 -62.50 46.00
C SER A 87 23.15 -62.80 46.97
N LEU A 88 22.48 -61.74 47.47
CA LEU A 88 21.27 -61.87 48.30
C LEU A 88 20.09 -62.45 47.51
N LEU A 89 19.92 -62.06 46.25
CA LEU A 89 18.85 -62.57 45.39
C LEU A 89 19.08 -64.03 44.97
N LEU A 90 20.32 -64.49 44.85
CA LEU A 90 20.65 -65.89 44.56
C LEU A 90 20.24 -66.86 45.69
N LEU A 91 19.99 -66.35 46.90
CA LEU A 91 19.47 -67.15 48.03
C LEU A 91 17.96 -67.41 47.92
N LEU A 92 17.25 -66.75 47.00
CA LEU A 92 15.82 -66.87 46.80
C LEU A 92 15.49 -67.70 45.55
N ASN A 93 14.24 -68.16 45.44
CA ASN A 93 13.77 -68.82 44.23
C ASN A 93 13.50 -67.82 43.09
N THR A 94 13.58 -68.27 41.84
CA THR A 94 13.44 -67.42 40.64
C THR A 94 12.11 -66.66 40.58
N LYS A 95 10.99 -67.30 40.94
CA LYS A 95 9.65 -66.67 40.94
C LYS A 95 9.55 -65.52 41.94
N GLU A 96 10.13 -65.68 43.12
CA GLU A 96 10.14 -64.67 44.16
C GLU A 96 11.05 -63.50 43.80
N VAL A 97 12.23 -63.77 43.22
CA VAL A 97 13.13 -62.73 42.73
C VAL A 97 12.43 -61.84 41.70
N PHE A 98 11.71 -62.41 40.73
CA PHE A 98 10.95 -61.59 39.78
C PHE A 98 9.83 -60.78 40.45
N LYS A 99 9.13 -61.33 41.44
CA LYS A 99 8.14 -60.58 42.24
C LYS A 99 8.79 -59.40 42.98
N TYR A 100 9.98 -59.61 43.54
CA TYR A 100 10.72 -58.56 44.23
C TYR A 100 11.27 -57.49 43.28
N LEU A 101 11.85 -57.89 42.15
CA LEU A 101 12.33 -56.95 41.15
C LEU A 101 11.18 -56.11 40.57
N ASN A 102 10.03 -56.71 40.25
CA ASN A 102 8.86 -55.98 39.74
C ASN A 102 8.28 -55.01 40.78
N THR A 103 8.20 -55.41 42.06
CA THR A 103 7.75 -54.51 43.15
C THR A 103 8.76 -53.41 43.47
N ALA A 104 10.06 -53.69 43.32
CA ALA A 104 11.11 -52.68 43.47
C ALA A 104 11.09 -51.68 42.29
N ILE A 105 10.87 -52.15 41.07
CA ILE A 105 10.72 -51.31 39.88
C ILE A 105 9.52 -50.37 40.04
N SER A 106 8.34 -50.87 40.44
CA SER A 106 7.16 -50.01 40.63
C SER A 106 7.34 -48.96 41.72
N ARG A 107 8.03 -49.30 42.81
CA ARG A 107 8.34 -48.36 43.91
C ARG A 107 9.43 -47.33 43.58
N THR A 108 10.23 -47.56 42.55
CA THR A 108 11.38 -46.71 42.21
C THR A 108 11.21 -45.87 40.96
N GLN A 109 10.03 -45.90 40.33
CA GLN A 109 9.71 -45.09 39.14
C GLN A 109 9.99 -43.59 39.31
N ASP A 110 9.87 -43.09 40.54
CA ASP A 110 10.06 -41.68 40.88
C ASP A 110 11.53 -41.26 40.99
N ASN A 111 12.45 -42.22 41.13
CA ASN A 111 13.86 -41.96 41.36
C ASN A 111 14.75 -42.79 40.41
N CYS A 112 15.14 -42.15 39.31
CA CYS A 112 15.97 -42.74 38.26
C CYS A 112 17.25 -43.44 38.78
N ARG A 113 17.91 -42.93 39.81
CA ARG A 113 19.13 -43.56 40.36
C ARG A 113 18.83 -44.91 41.02
N ARG A 114 17.73 -44.99 41.76
CA ARG A 114 17.29 -46.22 42.43
C ARG A 114 16.77 -47.22 41.41
N LEU A 115 15.99 -46.76 40.43
CA LEU A 115 15.48 -47.59 39.34
C LEU A 115 16.61 -48.23 38.53
N GLU A 116 17.61 -47.44 38.11
CA GLU A 116 18.77 -47.94 37.39
C GLU A 116 19.52 -49.02 38.17
N SER A 117 19.66 -48.84 39.48
CA SER A 117 20.36 -49.79 40.35
C SER A 117 19.61 -51.11 40.44
N VAL A 118 18.27 -51.07 40.64
CA VAL A 118 17.40 -52.25 40.64
C VAL A 118 17.43 -52.97 39.28
N VAL A 119 17.40 -52.22 38.17
CA VAL A 119 17.46 -52.78 36.82
C VAL A 119 18.81 -53.46 36.54
N LYS A 120 19.93 -52.84 36.94
CA LYS A 120 21.27 -53.44 36.83
C LYS A 120 21.39 -54.74 37.62
N ILE A 121 20.84 -54.78 38.84
CA ILE A 121 20.78 -55.99 39.66
C ILE A 121 19.96 -57.08 38.93
N GLY A 122 18.81 -56.74 38.37
CA GLY A 122 17.98 -57.68 37.60
C GLY A 122 18.69 -58.22 36.35
N LEU A 123 19.43 -57.38 35.62
CA LEU A 123 20.21 -57.81 34.45
C LEU A 123 21.37 -58.74 34.83
N MET A 124 22.10 -58.44 35.92
CA MET A 124 23.16 -59.32 36.41
C MET A 124 22.62 -60.66 36.91
N TYR A 125 21.50 -60.65 37.64
CA TYR A 125 20.81 -61.87 38.06
C TYR A 125 20.37 -62.73 36.87
N ASN A 126 19.80 -62.11 35.83
CA ASN A 126 19.40 -62.81 34.60
C ASN A 126 20.60 -63.40 33.87
N LYS A 127 21.74 -62.69 33.83
CA LYS A 127 22.98 -63.17 33.20
C LYS A 127 23.56 -64.41 33.90
N ILE A 128 23.57 -64.40 35.24
CA ILE A 128 24.10 -65.53 36.03
C ILE A 128 23.21 -66.78 35.90
N ASN A 129 21.89 -66.60 35.82
CA ASN A 129 20.93 -67.70 35.75
C ASN A 129 20.51 -68.12 34.32
N GLY A 130 21.08 -67.49 33.27
CA GLY A 130 20.74 -67.79 31.88
C GLY A 130 19.30 -67.43 31.46
N LEU A 131 18.66 -66.48 32.14
CA LEU A 131 17.26 -66.10 31.93
C LEU A 131 17.15 -64.93 30.93
N PHE A 132 17.15 -65.22 29.63
CA PHE A 132 17.23 -64.21 28.58
C PHE A 132 15.88 -63.56 28.18
N GLU A 133 14.74 -64.21 28.44
CA GLU A 133 13.42 -63.72 28.00
C GLU A 133 13.04 -62.33 28.56
N ASN A 134 13.44 -62.04 29.80
CA ASN A 134 13.14 -60.77 30.48
C ASN A 134 14.26 -59.71 30.32
N ALA A 135 15.40 -60.09 29.77
CA ALA A 135 16.53 -59.19 29.53
C ALA A 135 16.19 -57.97 28.64
N PRO A 136 15.47 -58.09 27.51
CA PRO A 136 15.20 -56.94 26.63
C PRO A 136 14.30 -55.89 27.30
N LYS A 137 13.32 -56.30 28.11
CA LYS A 137 12.45 -55.36 28.87
C LYS A 137 13.25 -54.56 29.89
N LEU A 138 14.15 -55.20 30.62
CA LEU A 138 15.03 -54.54 31.59
C LEU A 138 16.07 -53.65 30.90
N GLN A 139 16.61 -54.07 29.76
CA GLN A 139 17.52 -53.24 28.95
C GLN A 139 16.83 -51.97 28.44
N MET A 140 15.59 -52.07 27.96
CA MET A 140 14.79 -50.91 27.57
C MET A 140 14.56 -49.93 28.73
N LEU A 141 14.27 -50.44 29.93
CA LEU A 141 14.15 -49.61 31.13
C LEU A 141 15.47 -48.92 31.51
N LEU A 142 16.61 -49.59 31.30
CA LEU A 142 17.93 -49.01 31.52
C LEU A 142 18.22 -47.87 30.54
N ILE A 143 17.88 -48.06 29.25
CA ILE A 143 17.98 -47.04 28.21
C ILE A 143 17.09 -45.84 28.58
N LYS A 144 15.81 -46.07 28.92
CA LYS A 144 14.91 -45.01 29.39
C LYS A 144 15.49 -44.27 30.62
N CYS A 145 16.15 -44.98 31.55
CA CYS A 145 16.84 -44.35 32.68
C CYS A 145 18.02 -43.46 32.24
N LYS A 146 18.88 -43.95 31.33
CA LYS A 146 20.01 -43.19 30.74
C LYS A 146 19.49 -41.87 30.16
N TRP A 147 18.46 -41.96 29.32
CA TRP A 147 17.89 -40.79 28.67
C TRP A 147 17.18 -39.86 29.66
N SER A 148 16.45 -40.39 30.64
CA SER A 148 15.81 -39.54 31.66
C SER A 148 16.80 -38.67 32.45
N LYS A 149 18.05 -39.11 32.63
CA LYS A 149 19.10 -38.28 33.23
C LYS A 149 19.57 -37.16 32.31
N ARG A 150 19.74 -37.45 31.01
CA ARG A 150 20.10 -36.44 30.00
C ARG A 150 18.98 -35.43 29.79
N PHE A 151 17.72 -35.88 29.90
CA PHE A 151 16.53 -35.04 29.76
C PHE A 151 16.17 -34.19 31.00
N LYS A 152 16.96 -34.25 32.08
CA LYS A 152 16.73 -33.41 33.27
C LYS A 152 16.76 -31.91 32.96
N SER A 153 17.53 -31.49 31.96
CA SER A 153 17.58 -30.10 31.48
C SER A 153 16.36 -29.67 30.67
N PHE A 154 15.48 -30.60 30.28
CA PHE A 154 14.38 -30.37 29.34
C PHE A 154 13.00 -30.23 30.04
N LYS A 155 12.98 -30.11 31.38
CA LYS A 155 11.77 -29.89 32.21
C LYS A 155 10.69 -30.99 32.14
N ILE A 156 10.98 -32.18 31.60
CA ILE A 156 10.04 -33.32 31.60
C ILE A 156 10.23 -34.16 32.86
N SER A 157 9.14 -34.53 33.53
CA SER A 157 9.18 -35.38 34.73
C SER A 157 9.67 -36.79 34.41
N HIS A 158 10.44 -37.38 35.32
CA HIS A 158 10.95 -38.75 35.19
C HIS A 158 9.84 -39.79 35.03
N LYS A 159 8.70 -39.61 35.70
CA LYS A 159 7.57 -40.54 35.60
C LYS A 159 6.96 -40.53 34.19
N ASP A 160 6.83 -39.34 33.62
CA ASP A 160 6.25 -39.15 32.31
C ASP A 160 7.16 -39.75 31.25
N LEU A 161 8.48 -39.52 31.33
CA LEU A 161 9.49 -40.12 30.43
C LEU A 161 9.54 -41.66 30.43
N LEU A 162 9.26 -42.30 31.56
CA LEU A 162 9.24 -43.76 31.63
C LEU A 162 7.99 -44.34 30.94
N ASN A 163 6.88 -43.61 31.01
CA ASN A 163 5.58 -44.00 30.47
C ASN A 163 5.33 -43.51 29.04
N LEU A 164 6.11 -42.55 28.54
CA LEU A 164 5.96 -42.04 27.19
C LEU A 164 6.20 -43.14 26.15
N ASP A 165 5.34 -43.13 25.15
CA ASP A 165 5.50 -43.91 23.93
C ASP A 165 6.69 -43.41 23.11
N PHE A 166 7.28 -44.32 22.35
CA PHE A 166 8.45 -44.07 21.52
C PHE A 166 8.27 -42.86 20.56
N THR A 167 7.08 -42.72 19.96
CA THR A 167 6.73 -41.63 19.04
C THR A 167 6.73 -40.27 19.73
N SER A 168 6.17 -40.21 20.93
CA SER A 168 6.16 -39.01 21.77
C SER A 168 7.55 -38.65 22.25
N PHE A 169 8.40 -39.65 22.50
CA PHE A 169 9.80 -39.46 22.87
C PHE A 169 10.62 -38.86 21.73
N ARG A 170 10.46 -39.38 20.51
CA ARG A 170 11.07 -38.85 19.28
C ARG A 170 10.64 -37.41 19.04
N HIS A 171 9.34 -37.12 19.15
CA HIS A 171 8.81 -35.76 19.03
C HIS A 171 9.46 -34.82 20.06
N ASN A 172 9.46 -35.17 21.34
CA ASN A 172 10.04 -34.33 22.39
C ASN A 172 11.55 -34.09 22.24
N LEU A 173 12.31 -35.07 21.72
CA LEU A 173 13.72 -34.89 21.40
C LEU A 173 13.88 -33.88 20.25
N ILE A 174 13.15 -34.09 19.15
CA ILE A 174 13.23 -33.26 17.94
C ILE A 174 12.79 -31.82 18.22
N THR A 175 11.72 -31.63 19.00
CA THR A 175 11.13 -30.32 19.30
C THR A 175 12.02 -29.46 20.24
N SER A 176 13.08 -30.04 20.79
CA SER A 176 13.90 -29.37 21.79
C SER A 176 15.00 -28.48 21.20
N LYS A 177 15.15 -27.27 21.74
CA LYS A 177 16.20 -26.30 21.33
C LYS A 177 17.63 -26.79 21.60
N HIS A 178 17.81 -27.77 22.49
CA HIS A 178 19.11 -28.34 22.86
C HIS A 178 19.44 -29.65 22.14
N ALA A 179 18.59 -30.12 21.23
CA ALA A 179 18.91 -31.28 20.41
C ALA A 179 20.18 -31.00 19.60
N THR A 180 21.17 -31.88 19.73
CA THR A 180 22.37 -31.92 18.90
C THR A 180 22.34 -33.15 18.03
N LEU A 181 23.06 -33.10 16.91
CA LEU A 181 23.11 -34.20 15.95
C LEU A 181 23.64 -35.49 16.58
N ASP A 182 24.61 -35.38 17.50
CA ASP A 182 25.14 -36.52 18.26
C ASP A 182 24.09 -37.15 19.19
N LEU A 183 23.23 -36.34 19.80
CA LEU A 183 22.11 -36.84 20.59
C LEU A 183 21.10 -37.59 19.72
N VAL A 184 20.81 -37.12 18.51
CA VAL A 184 19.91 -37.83 17.59
C VAL A 184 20.51 -39.16 17.14
N LYS A 185 21.82 -39.20 16.83
CA LYS A 185 22.53 -40.44 16.49
C LYS A 185 22.52 -41.45 17.64
N GLU A 186 22.85 -41.01 18.85
CA GLU A 186 22.78 -41.86 20.05
C GLU A 186 21.36 -42.38 20.28
N PHE A 187 20.34 -41.56 20.03
CA PHE A 187 18.94 -41.95 20.18
C PHE A 187 18.54 -43.05 19.19
N CYS A 188 18.87 -42.87 17.91
CA CYS A 188 18.59 -43.88 16.89
C CYS A 188 19.29 -45.20 17.19
N TYR A 189 20.54 -45.15 17.69
CA TYR A 189 21.27 -46.35 18.11
C TYR A 189 20.63 -47.04 19.33
N ASP A 190 20.33 -46.29 20.39
CA ASP A 190 19.81 -46.85 21.65
C ASP A 190 18.40 -47.45 21.47
N PHE A 191 17.57 -46.88 20.60
CA PHE A 191 16.19 -47.33 20.36
C PHE A 191 16.01 -48.19 19.09
N ASN A 192 17.11 -48.48 18.37
CA ASN A 192 17.12 -49.24 17.11
C ASN A 192 16.15 -48.66 16.06
N VAL A 193 16.26 -47.35 15.83
CA VAL A 193 15.43 -46.58 14.90
C VAL A 193 16.23 -46.29 13.65
N ASP A 194 15.56 -46.23 12.51
CA ASP A 194 16.18 -45.72 11.30
C ASP A 194 16.67 -44.28 11.51
N LEU A 195 17.96 -44.08 11.24
CA LEU A 195 18.62 -42.79 11.37
C LEU A 195 18.10 -41.81 10.32
N GLN A 196 17.81 -42.29 9.11
CA GLN A 196 17.39 -41.43 7.99
C GLN A 196 16.02 -40.82 8.28
N GLU A 197 15.04 -41.64 8.68
CA GLU A 197 13.70 -41.16 9.05
C GLU A 197 13.73 -40.12 10.20
N CYS A 198 14.56 -40.35 11.22
CA CYS A 198 14.72 -39.40 12.33
C CYS A 198 15.38 -38.09 11.91
N LEU A 199 16.42 -38.15 11.07
CA LEU A 199 17.09 -36.96 10.54
C LEU A 199 16.15 -36.13 9.65
N MET A 200 15.31 -36.79 8.86
CA MET A 200 14.30 -36.14 8.02
C MET A 200 13.25 -35.40 8.86
N SER A 201 12.71 -36.03 9.90
CA SER A 201 11.80 -35.34 10.82
C SER A 201 12.49 -34.23 11.62
N TYR A 202 13.78 -34.38 11.94
CA TYR A 202 14.55 -33.34 12.60
C TYR A 202 14.77 -32.14 11.68
N LEU A 203 15.07 -32.37 10.40
CA LEU A 203 15.19 -31.32 9.39
C LEU A 203 13.83 -30.62 9.14
N GLU A 204 12.73 -31.37 9.03
CA GLU A 204 11.37 -30.81 8.94
C GLU A 204 11.07 -29.89 10.12
N PHE A 205 11.40 -30.33 11.35
CA PHE A 205 11.22 -29.52 12.54
C PHE A 205 12.11 -28.27 12.56
N LEU A 206 13.40 -28.38 12.22
CA LEU A 206 14.32 -27.24 12.24
C LEU A 206 13.89 -26.12 11.28
N ILE A 207 13.38 -26.49 10.10
CA ILE A 207 12.94 -25.53 9.09
C ILE A 207 11.59 -24.90 9.47
N THR A 208 10.65 -25.69 10.02
CA THR A 208 9.31 -25.19 10.39
C THR A 208 9.28 -24.41 11.71
N SER A 209 10.14 -24.75 12.66
CA SER A 209 10.21 -24.12 13.98
C SER A 209 11.07 -22.86 14.03
N TRP A 210 11.65 -22.45 12.90
CA TRP A 210 12.45 -21.24 12.84
C TRP A 210 11.61 -20.01 13.18
N ASP A 211 12.17 -19.12 14.00
CA ASP A 211 11.52 -17.86 14.36
C ASP A 211 12.57 -16.73 14.32
N PRO A 212 12.40 -15.73 13.43
CA PRO A 212 13.29 -14.59 13.36
C PRO A 212 13.08 -13.66 14.57
N HIS A 213 14.12 -13.48 15.39
CA HIS A 213 14.14 -12.37 16.34
C HIS A 213 14.35 -11.06 15.57
N ILE A 214 13.31 -10.22 15.58
CA ILE A 214 13.33 -8.89 14.98
C ILE A 214 13.65 -7.87 16.05
N VAL A 215 14.73 -7.13 15.84
CA VAL A 215 14.99 -5.90 16.59
C VAL A 215 14.38 -4.75 15.81
N VAL A 216 13.42 -4.06 16.44
CA VAL A 216 12.80 -2.87 15.87
C VAL A 216 13.67 -1.67 16.24
N SER A 217 14.36 -1.13 15.25
CA SER A 217 15.07 0.15 15.33
C SER A 217 14.21 1.27 14.75
N LYS A 218 14.51 2.52 15.08
CA LYS A 218 13.84 3.68 14.47
C LYS A 218 14.83 4.43 13.58
N ASP A 219 14.44 4.68 12.35
CA ASP A 219 15.19 5.49 11.40
C ASP A 219 15.30 6.95 11.85
N ALA A 220 16.20 7.69 11.21
CA ALA A 220 16.31 9.15 11.31
C ALA A 220 15.00 9.91 11.02
N LYS A 221 14.02 9.27 10.35
CA LYS A 221 12.67 9.80 10.09
C LYS A 221 11.60 9.30 11.06
N GLY A 222 11.98 8.56 12.12
CA GLY A 222 11.07 7.99 13.11
C GLY A 222 10.31 6.73 12.67
N LYS A 223 10.62 6.17 11.49
CA LYS A 223 10.00 4.95 10.97
C LYS A 223 10.60 3.71 11.64
N GLU A 224 9.77 2.76 12.03
CA GLU A 224 10.22 1.48 12.61
C GLU A 224 10.82 0.58 11.52
N GLU A 225 12.08 0.19 11.67
CA GLU A 225 12.77 -0.81 10.83
C GLU A 225 13.06 -2.07 11.64
N GLY A 226 12.57 -3.21 11.16
CA GLY A 226 12.80 -4.52 11.77
C GLY A 226 14.00 -5.23 11.15
N THR A 227 15.15 -5.24 11.82
CA THR A 227 16.31 -6.03 11.40
C THR A 227 16.28 -7.40 12.06
N VAL A 228 16.42 -8.48 11.27
CA VAL A 228 16.55 -9.85 11.80
C VAL A 228 17.97 -10.06 12.27
N THR A 229 18.16 -10.26 13.58
CA THR A 229 19.49 -10.38 14.20
C THR A 229 19.94 -11.82 14.43
N ASN A 230 19.05 -12.80 14.25
CA ASN A 230 19.36 -14.20 14.54
C ASN A 230 20.37 -14.79 13.56
N SER A 231 21.29 -15.60 14.10
CA SER A 231 22.39 -16.26 13.38
C SER A 231 21.90 -17.35 12.42
N GLU A 232 21.42 -16.92 11.25
CA GLU A 232 21.05 -17.77 10.09
C GLU A 232 22.11 -18.85 9.85
N GLU A 233 23.39 -18.48 9.89
CA GLU A 233 24.53 -19.36 9.65
C GLU A 233 24.62 -20.58 10.57
N THR A 234 24.24 -20.44 11.84
CA THR A 234 24.36 -21.55 12.82
C THR A 234 23.34 -22.65 12.60
N LEU A 235 22.14 -22.27 12.14
CA LEU A 235 21.09 -23.21 11.80
C LEU A 235 21.33 -23.82 10.42
N LEU A 236 21.76 -23.01 9.45
CA LEU A 236 22.16 -23.49 8.13
C LEU A 236 23.29 -24.52 8.21
N LYS A 237 24.29 -24.31 9.08
CA LYS A 237 25.35 -25.30 9.34
C LYS A 237 24.77 -26.61 9.87
N LYS A 238 23.92 -26.55 10.89
CA LYS A 238 23.25 -27.76 11.43
C LYS A 238 22.44 -28.50 10.37
N CYS A 239 21.70 -27.77 9.53
CA CYS A 239 20.91 -28.39 8.47
C CYS A 239 21.81 -29.02 7.39
N ASN A 240 22.92 -28.37 7.01
CA ASN A 240 23.89 -28.94 6.07
C ASN A 240 24.58 -30.18 6.65
N ASP A 241 24.97 -30.15 7.93
CA ASP A 241 25.55 -31.31 8.61
C ASP A 241 24.58 -32.51 8.60
N ILE A 242 23.26 -32.27 8.69
CA ILE A 242 22.25 -33.32 8.54
C ILE A 242 22.23 -33.85 7.12
N VAL A 243 22.17 -32.97 6.12
CA VAL A 243 22.10 -33.34 4.70
C VAL A 243 23.33 -34.14 4.27
N ASP A 244 24.53 -33.80 4.75
CA ASP A 244 25.77 -34.52 4.45
C ASP A 244 25.77 -35.97 4.99
N ILE A 245 24.97 -36.24 6.02
CA ILE A 245 24.84 -37.58 6.65
C ILE A 245 23.74 -38.42 5.99
N LEU A 246 22.82 -37.78 5.25
CA LEU A 246 21.80 -38.50 4.48
C LEU A 246 22.46 -39.28 3.35
N LYS A 247 22.03 -40.52 3.13
CA LYS A 247 22.60 -41.40 2.09
C LYS A 247 21.98 -41.09 0.72
N MET A 248 22.70 -41.45 -0.36
CA MET A 248 22.30 -41.23 -1.75
C MET A 248 20.93 -41.84 -2.11
N ASP A 249 20.51 -42.92 -1.43
CA ASP A 249 19.24 -43.61 -1.71
C ASP A 249 18.01 -42.84 -1.20
N ASP A 250 18.17 -41.86 -0.31
CA ASP A 250 17.08 -41.09 0.32
C ASP A 250 16.88 -39.69 -0.30
N ILE A 251 17.58 -39.39 -1.39
CA ILE A 251 17.52 -38.10 -2.08
C ILE A 251 16.10 -37.81 -2.60
N ASP A 252 15.40 -38.82 -3.12
CA ASP A 252 14.03 -38.64 -3.61
C ASP A 252 13.04 -38.39 -2.46
N SER A 253 13.23 -39.07 -1.32
CA SER A 253 12.48 -38.79 -0.09
C SER A 253 12.73 -37.37 0.42
N LEU A 254 13.97 -36.88 0.31
CA LEU A 254 14.33 -35.49 0.62
C LEU A 254 13.66 -34.50 -0.32
N LYS A 255 13.59 -34.77 -1.62
CA LYS A 255 12.86 -33.92 -2.57
C LYS A 255 11.37 -33.82 -2.26
N ILE A 256 10.73 -34.93 -1.91
CA ILE A 256 9.32 -34.96 -1.49
C ILE A 256 9.12 -34.15 -0.21
N LEU A 257 10.05 -34.25 0.74
CA LEU A 257 9.99 -33.46 1.96
C LEU A 257 10.19 -31.96 1.66
N LEU A 258 11.14 -31.58 0.80
CA LEU A 258 11.37 -30.20 0.39
C LEU A 258 10.20 -29.61 -0.41
N SER A 259 9.44 -30.42 -1.15
CA SER A 259 8.23 -29.95 -1.85
C SER A 259 7.08 -29.74 -0.88
N LYS A 260 6.90 -30.64 0.10
CA LYS A 260 5.94 -30.48 1.20
C LYS A 260 6.28 -29.27 2.07
N LEU A 261 7.55 -29.06 2.41
CA LEU A 261 8.00 -27.92 3.21
C LEU A 261 7.75 -26.58 2.51
N TRP A 262 7.92 -26.53 1.19
CA TRP A 262 7.70 -25.31 0.42
C TRP A 262 6.29 -24.72 0.60
N THR A 263 5.28 -25.57 0.79
CA THR A 263 3.89 -25.15 1.00
C THR A 263 3.53 -24.93 2.47
N SER A 264 4.25 -25.53 3.42
CA SER A 264 3.94 -25.45 4.85
C SER A 264 4.73 -24.40 5.62
N ILE A 265 5.78 -23.81 5.03
CA ILE A 265 6.60 -22.79 5.70
C ILE A 265 5.89 -21.44 5.73
N ASN A 266 6.10 -20.72 6.82
CA ASN A 266 5.67 -19.34 6.96
C ASN A 266 6.27 -18.47 5.85
N PHE A 267 5.39 -17.87 5.04
CA PHE A 267 5.77 -17.11 3.83
C PHE A 267 6.54 -15.80 4.08
N TYR A 268 6.85 -15.44 5.33
CA TYR A 268 7.75 -14.31 5.67
C TYR A 268 9.19 -14.75 5.98
N TYR A 269 9.45 -16.06 6.11
CA TYR A 269 10.76 -16.60 6.45
C TYR A 269 11.63 -16.81 5.21
N TYR A 270 12.03 -15.70 4.58
CA TYR A 270 12.81 -15.67 3.35
C TYR A 270 14.11 -16.48 3.43
N GLU A 271 14.72 -16.55 4.61
CA GLU A 271 15.91 -17.33 4.95
C GLU A 271 15.69 -18.83 4.71
N MET A 272 14.55 -19.36 5.16
CA MET A 272 14.20 -20.76 4.98
C MET A 272 13.90 -21.09 3.51
N TYR A 273 13.23 -20.19 2.78
CA TYR A 273 13.03 -20.35 1.33
C TYR A 273 14.33 -20.29 0.55
N SER A 274 15.24 -19.37 0.92
CA SER A 274 16.57 -19.28 0.34
C SER A 274 17.36 -20.56 0.57
N TYR A 275 17.27 -21.12 1.78
CA TYR A 275 17.91 -22.39 2.11
C TYR A 275 17.35 -23.57 1.30
N ILE A 276 16.03 -23.70 1.21
CA ILE A 276 15.40 -24.76 0.41
C ILE A 276 15.81 -24.63 -1.05
N ASN A 277 15.88 -23.42 -1.59
CA ASN A 277 16.35 -23.20 -2.96
C ASN A 277 17.82 -23.61 -3.12
N GLN A 278 18.68 -23.33 -2.13
CA GLN A 278 20.08 -23.75 -2.12
C GLN A 278 20.22 -25.28 -2.05
N LEU A 279 19.44 -25.95 -1.20
CA LEU A 279 19.43 -27.43 -1.12
C LEU A 279 18.94 -28.05 -2.43
N ARG A 280 17.87 -27.53 -3.03
CA ARG A 280 17.38 -27.99 -4.34
C ARG A 280 18.44 -27.82 -5.43
N GLN A 281 19.20 -26.73 -5.40
CA GLN A 281 20.32 -26.52 -6.31
C GLN A 281 21.39 -27.61 -6.17
N GLN A 282 21.73 -28.01 -4.95
CA GLN A 282 22.71 -29.07 -4.70
C GLN A 282 22.22 -30.45 -5.16
N LEU A 283 20.94 -30.74 -5.01
CA LEU A 283 20.36 -32.05 -5.32
C LEU A 283 20.06 -32.27 -6.80
N ASP A 284 19.48 -31.28 -7.48
CA ASP A 284 18.96 -31.46 -8.86
C ASP A 284 19.61 -30.54 -9.91
N LYS A 285 20.53 -29.65 -9.53
CA LYS A 285 21.07 -28.57 -10.38
C LYS A 285 19.99 -27.67 -11.04
N CYS A 286 18.71 -27.86 -10.73
CA CYS A 286 17.62 -26.97 -11.12
C CYS A 286 17.70 -25.69 -10.27
N PHE A 287 18.44 -24.71 -10.79
CA PHE A 287 18.58 -23.41 -10.16
C PHE A 287 17.50 -22.47 -10.67
N ASP A 288 16.56 -22.08 -9.80
CA ASP A 288 15.65 -20.98 -10.11
C ASP A 288 16.30 -19.64 -9.71
N PHE A 289 17.02 -19.05 -10.66
CA PHE A 289 17.62 -17.71 -10.54
C PHE A 289 16.56 -16.66 -10.18
N LYS A 290 15.31 -16.84 -10.64
CA LYS A 290 14.24 -15.88 -10.37
C LYS A 290 13.92 -15.86 -8.88
N ILE A 291 13.72 -17.02 -8.26
CA ILE A 291 13.42 -17.13 -6.82
C ILE A 291 14.51 -16.48 -5.96
N LYS A 292 15.79 -16.73 -6.26
CA LYS A 292 16.90 -16.13 -5.50
C LYS A 292 16.87 -14.59 -5.59
N THR A 293 16.64 -14.07 -6.78
CA THR A 293 16.64 -12.62 -7.03
C THR A 293 15.40 -11.94 -6.44
N MET A 294 14.25 -12.62 -6.46
CA MET A 294 13.02 -12.18 -5.76
C MET A 294 13.26 -12.09 -4.25
N LEU A 295 13.83 -13.13 -3.64
CA LEU A 295 14.11 -13.14 -2.21
C LEU A 295 15.15 -12.09 -1.81
N SER A 296 16.20 -11.88 -2.61
CA SER A 296 17.17 -10.82 -2.34
C SER A 296 16.55 -9.43 -2.40
N PHE A 297 15.69 -9.18 -3.38
CA PHE A 297 14.95 -7.91 -3.48
C PHE A 297 14.02 -7.72 -2.28
N LEU A 298 13.21 -8.72 -1.94
CA LEU A 298 12.27 -8.64 -0.81
C LEU A 298 12.99 -8.50 0.55
N LYS A 299 14.20 -9.07 0.73
CA LYS A 299 15.03 -8.84 1.91
C LYS A 299 15.48 -7.38 2.06
N THR A 300 15.66 -6.66 0.94
CA THR A 300 16.13 -5.27 0.91
C THR A 300 15.00 -4.24 0.84
N TYR A 301 13.80 -4.67 0.47
CA TYR A 301 12.65 -3.80 0.29
C TYR A 301 12.01 -3.43 1.64
N HIS A 302 11.74 -2.14 1.84
CA HIS A 302 11.13 -1.62 3.06
C HIS A 302 9.65 -1.33 2.81
N ARG A 303 8.81 -1.95 3.64
CA ARG A 303 7.36 -1.88 3.51
C ARG A 303 6.81 -0.46 3.68
N VAL A 304 5.83 -0.07 2.87
CA VAL A 304 5.21 1.26 2.91
C VAL A 304 4.07 1.29 3.93
N ARG A 305 3.20 0.28 3.97
CA ARG A 305 2.04 0.20 4.86
C ARG A 305 2.00 -1.09 5.68
N GLN A 306 1.16 -1.13 6.71
CA GLN A 306 0.93 -2.34 7.51
C GLN A 306 0.14 -3.40 6.72
N PRO A 307 0.14 -4.68 7.15
CA PRO A 307 -0.61 -5.76 6.52
C PRO A 307 -2.12 -5.49 6.39
N ASP A 308 -2.61 -5.58 5.17
CA ASP A 308 -4.02 -5.37 4.83
C ASP A 308 -4.89 -6.59 5.16
N GLN A 309 -6.22 -6.41 5.17
CA GLN A 309 -7.16 -7.49 5.48
C GLN A 309 -7.02 -8.68 4.52
N LEU A 310 -6.80 -8.42 3.23
CA LEU A 310 -6.60 -9.47 2.22
C LEU A 310 -5.36 -10.34 2.52
N GLU A 311 -4.30 -9.74 3.06
CA GLU A 311 -3.10 -10.47 3.48
C GLU A 311 -3.35 -11.31 4.73
N LYS A 312 -4.12 -10.79 5.68
CA LYS A 312 -4.56 -11.55 6.86
C LYS A 312 -5.43 -12.74 6.46
N ASP A 313 -6.30 -12.57 5.48
CA ASP A 313 -7.15 -13.65 4.96
C ASP A 313 -6.30 -14.73 4.26
N ILE A 314 -5.30 -14.33 3.46
CA ILE A 314 -4.32 -15.26 2.86
C ILE A 314 -3.53 -16.00 3.95
N TRP A 315 -3.14 -15.31 5.02
CA TRP A 315 -2.47 -15.92 6.16
C TRP A 315 -3.36 -16.96 6.85
N LEU A 316 -4.61 -16.62 7.15
CA LEU A 316 -5.57 -17.52 7.81
C LEU A 316 -5.88 -18.76 6.95
N GLN A 317 -5.87 -18.62 5.62
CA GLN A 317 -6.02 -19.76 4.71
C GLN A 317 -4.84 -20.73 4.77
N ALA A 318 -3.61 -20.21 4.89
CA ALA A 318 -2.40 -21.04 4.95
C ALA A 318 -2.13 -21.60 6.37
N PHE A 319 -2.44 -20.82 7.41
CA PHE A 319 -2.14 -21.13 8.80
C PHE A 319 -3.38 -20.95 9.69
N PRO A 320 -4.33 -21.89 9.66
CA PRO A 320 -5.52 -21.82 10.50
C PRO A 320 -5.12 -21.86 11.98
N ASN A 321 -5.66 -20.92 12.77
CA ASN A 321 -5.43 -20.75 14.21
C ASN A 321 -4.10 -20.12 14.63
N SER A 322 -3.32 -19.53 13.72
CA SER A 322 -2.11 -18.78 14.05
C SER A 322 -2.31 -17.28 13.86
N GLU A 323 -1.83 -16.47 14.81
CA GLU A 323 -1.79 -15.02 14.66
C GLU A 323 -0.75 -14.58 13.63
N LEU A 324 -0.94 -13.39 13.06
CA LEU A 324 -0.01 -12.84 12.09
C LEU A 324 1.34 -12.54 12.77
N PRO A 325 2.47 -13.05 12.23
CA PRO A 325 3.77 -12.86 12.85
C PRO A 325 4.18 -11.39 12.82
N LEU A 326 4.94 -10.95 13.82
CA LEU A 326 5.45 -9.56 13.90
C LEU A 326 6.28 -9.16 12.65
N VAL A 327 6.90 -10.16 12.00
CA VAL A 327 7.64 -10.01 10.74
C VAL A 327 6.81 -9.39 9.61
N ALA A 328 5.50 -9.67 9.58
CA ALA A 328 4.61 -9.16 8.55
C ALA A 328 4.56 -7.63 8.52
N ARG A 329 4.85 -6.95 9.64
CA ARG A 329 4.89 -5.49 9.73
C ARG A 329 5.99 -4.86 8.88
N PHE A 330 7.05 -5.62 8.60
CA PHE A 330 8.25 -5.13 7.91
C PHE A 330 8.51 -5.82 6.57
N ARG A 331 7.98 -7.03 6.36
CA ARG A 331 8.20 -7.86 5.16
C ARG A 331 6.89 -8.14 4.42
N LEU A 332 7.00 -8.34 3.11
CA LEU A 332 5.90 -8.78 2.25
C LEU A 332 5.77 -10.32 2.21
N PRO A 333 4.59 -10.88 1.94
CA PRO A 333 4.42 -12.33 1.88
C PRO A 333 5.07 -12.89 0.59
N PHE A 334 6.00 -13.83 0.70
CA PHE A 334 6.72 -14.37 -0.47
C PHE A 334 5.87 -15.31 -1.34
N LEU A 335 5.13 -16.23 -0.72
CA LEU A 335 4.39 -17.29 -1.43
C LEU A 335 3.41 -16.76 -2.50
N PRO A 336 2.65 -15.67 -2.27
CA PRO A 336 1.82 -15.06 -3.31
C PRO A 336 2.57 -14.75 -4.61
N PHE A 337 3.83 -14.32 -4.55
CA PHE A 337 4.63 -13.98 -5.74
C PHE A 337 4.99 -15.21 -6.59
N VAL A 338 4.99 -16.41 -5.97
CA VAL A 338 5.31 -17.67 -6.64
C VAL A 338 4.07 -18.34 -7.22
N VAL A 339 2.91 -18.21 -6.56
CA VAL A 339 1.66 -18.91 -6.90
C VAL A 339 0.93 -18.32 -8.12
N GLN A 340 1.47 -17.26 -8.75
CA GLN A 340 0.99 -16.69 -10.02
C GLN A 340 -0.48 -16.24 -10.10
N ASP A 341 -1.21 -16.12 -8.98
CA ASP A 341 -2.52 -15.45 -8.96
C ASP A 341 -2.30 -13.92 -9.05
N LYS A 342 -2.05 -13.45 -10.29
CA LYS A 342 -1.71 -12.05 -10.59
C LYS A 342 -2.77 -11.08 -10.06
N SER A 343 -4.05 -11.46 -10.04
CA SER A 343 -5.15 -10.60 -9.59
C SER A 343 -5.04 -10.25 -8.11
N LYS A 344 -4.77 -11.24 -7.25
CA LYS A 344 -4.58 -11.02 -5.81
C LYS A 344 -3.27 -10.30 -5.51
N LEU A 345 -2.22 -10.61 -6.28
CA LEU A 345 -0.92 -9.93 -6.18
C LEU A 345 -1.01 -8.43 -6.43
N TRP A 346 -1.71 -8.02 -7.48
CA TRP A 346 -1.85 -6.58 -7.78
C TRP A 346 -2.63 -5.84 -6.68
N LYS A 347 -3.59 -6.50 -6.01
CA LYS A 347 -4.29 -5.90 -4.87
C LYS A 347 -3.39 -5.73 -3.64
N LEU A 348 -2.51 -6.70 -3.37
CA LEU A 348 -1.51 -6.60 -2.30
C LEU A 348 -0.48 -5.51 -2.61
N LEU A 349 -0.03 -5.42 -3.86
CA LEU A 349 0.97 -4.44 -4.29
C LEU A 349 0.40 -3.04 -4.47
N ALA A 350 -0.92 -2.89 -4.64
CA ALA A 350 -1.55 -1.60 -4.89
C ALA A 350 -1.06 -0.54 -3.89
N HIS A 351 -1.18 -0.84 -2.61
CA HIS A 351 -0.86 0.10 -1.55
C HIS A 351 0.65 0.24 -1.25
N GLU A 352 1.49 -0.59 -1.89
CA GLU A 352 2.95 -0.54 -1.79
C GLU A 352 3.61 0.24 -2.94
N LEU A 353 2.92 0.33 -4.09
CA LEU A 353 3.39 1.04 -5.27
C LEU A 353 3.02 2.53 -5.18
N ASN A 354 4.03 3.38 -5.13
CA ASN A 354 3.89 4.84 -5.17
C ASN A 354 4.99 5.47 -6.04
N LEU A 355 4.94 6.79 -6.24
CA LEU A 355 5.91 7.54 -7.05
C LEU A 355 7.33 7.57 -6.47
N ASP A 356 7.52 7.12 -5.23
CA ASP A 356 8.85 6.98 -4.62
C ASP A 356 9.40 5.54 -4.75
N THR A 357 8.51 4.52 -4.73
CA THR A 357 8.90 3.10 -4.76
C THR A 357 8.89 2.47 -6.15
N TYR A 358 8.14 3.01 -7.11
CA TYR A 358 7.94 2.35 -8.42
C TYR A 358 9.24 2.05 -9.18
N ASN A 359 10.23 2.94 -9.10
CA ASN A 359 11.53 2.74 -9.76
C ASN A 359 12.24 1.48 -9.28
N SER A 360 12.15 1.15 -7.99
CA SER A 360 12.72 -0.08 -7.43
C SER A 360 12.01 -1.32 -8.00
N TRP A 361 10.69 -1.28 -8.10
CA TRP A 361 9.88 -2.37 -8.65
C TRP A 361 10.04 -2.54 -10.17
N LEU A 362 10.34 -1.46 -10.91
CA LEU A 362 10.63 -1.54 -12.35
C LEU A 362 11.92 -2.33 -12.65
N THR A 363 12.94 -2.25 -11.77
CA THR A 363 14.19 -3.00 -11.97
C THR A 363 14.01 -4.52 -11.90
N VAL A 364 13.01 -4.98 -11.14
CA VAL A 364 12.73 -6.41 -10.92
C VAL A 364 11.49 -6.89 -11.69
N SER A 365 10.85 -6.03 -12.50
CA SER A 365 9.56 -6.35 -13.14
C SER A 365 9.64 -7.58 -14.05
N SER A 366 10.74 -7.75 -14.77
CA SER A 366 11.01 -8.89 -15.65
C SER A 366 11.11 -10.21 -14.88
N ILE A 367 11.57 -10.16 -13.63
CA ILE A 367 11.77 -11.34 -12.77
C ILE A 367 10.42 -11.81 -12.23
N PHE A 368 9.59 -10.88 -11.76
CA PHE A 368 8.24 -11.14 -11.26
C PHE A 368 7.20 -11.35 -12.38
N GLY A 369 7.57 -11.12 -13.64
CA GLY A 369 6.65 -11.24 -14.78
C GLY A 369 5.55 -10.17 -14.76
N PHE A 370 5.88 -8.99 -14.24
CA PHE A 370 5.02 -7.82 -14.18
C PHE A 370 5.21 -6.94 -15.41
N GLU A 371 4.11 -6.49 -16.01
CA GLU A 371 4.13 -5.48 -17.05
C GLU A 371 4.49 -4.12 -16.44
N LYS A 372 5.46 -3.40 -17.04
CA LYS A 372 5.92 -2.09 -16.56
C LYS A 372 4.77 -1.09 -16.45
N ASP A 373 3.91 -1.03 -17.46
CA ASP A 373 2.78 -0.11 -17.50
C ASP A 373 1.79 -0.33 -16.35
N TRP A 374 1.63 -1.56 -15.86
CA TRP A 374 0.76 -1.86 -14.72
C TRP A 374 1.33 -1.30 -13.42
N ILE A 375 2.65 -1.40 -13.22
CA ILE A 375 3.34 -0.83 -12.05
C ILE A 375 3.14 0.69 -12.05
N CYS A 376 3.37 1.35 -13.19
CA CYS A 376 3.21 2.79 -13.32
C CYS A 376 1.74 3.25 -13.13
N THR A 377 0.77 2.52 -13.71
CA THR A 377 -0.66 2.81 -13.57
C THR A 377 -1.10 2.79 -12.11
N ILE A 378 -0.69 1.78 -11.35
CA ILE A 378 -1.05 1.63 -9.94
C ILE A 378 -0.36 2.69 -9.10
N ALA A 379 0.95 2.89 -9.29
CA ALA A 379 1.72 3.90 -8.56
C ALA A 379 1.12 5.30 -8.70
N LEU A 380 0.67 5.67 -9.91
CA LEU A 380 -0.01 6.94 -10.17
C LEU A 380 -1.37 7.03 -9.46
N LYS A 381 -2.21 5.99 -9.55
CA LYS A 381 -3.52 6.01 -8.90
C LYS A 381 -3.42 6.13 -7.39
N GLU A 382 -2.54 5.33 -6.78
CA GLU A 382 -2.42 5.24 -5.32
C GLU A 382 -1.75 6.47 -4.70
N THR A 383 -0.80 7.10 -5.39
CA THR A 383 -0.23 8.38 -4.93
C THR A 383 -1.23 9.51 -4.93
N VAL A 384 -2.02 9.62 -6.01
CA VAL A 384 -3.05 10.65 -6.15
C VAL A 384 -4.13 10.46 -5.08
N ILE A 385 -4.60 9.22 -4.87
CA ILE A 385 -5.56 8.90 -3.80
C ILE A 385 -4.98 9.21 -2.41
N ALA A 386 -3.74 8.82 -2.12
CA ALA A 386 -3.13 9.01 -0.82
C ALA A 386 -2.86 10.48 -0.48
N ARG A 387 -2.43 11.29 -1.46
CA ARG A 387 -2.11 12.72 -1.26
C ARG A 387 -3.35 13.63 -1.28
N LEU A 388 -4.36 13.32 -2.08
CA LEU A 388 -5.54 14.19 -2.28
C LEU A 388 -6.78 13.70 -1.54
N GLY A 389 -6.78 12.48 -0.99
CA GLY A 389 -7.87 11.94 -0.19
C GLY A 389 -8.04 12.62 1.17
N THR A 390 -7.04 13.37 1.65
CA THR A 390 -7.01 13.98 2.99
C THR A 390 -7.36 15.47 2.99
N VAL A 391 -7.13 16.19 1.89
CA VAL A 391 -7.41 17.63 1.77
C VAL A 391 -7.98 17.90 0.38
N ARG A 392 -9.32 18.03 0.28
CA ARG A 392 -9.94 18.61 -0.91
C ARG A 392 -10.17 20.09 -0.61
N PRO A 393 -9.48 21.02 -1.30
CA PRO A 393 -9.81 22.42 -1.15
C PRO A 393 -11.26 22.65 -1.58
N GLU A 394 -11.99 23.40 -0.76
CA GLU A 394 -13.37 23.80 -1.06
C GLU A 394 -13.34 24.89 -2.13
N GLY A 395 -13.82 24.57 -3.34
CA GLY A 395 -13.89 25.51 -4.46
C GLY A 395 -12.77 25.35 -5.51
N TRP A 396 -12.87 26.15 -6.57
CA TRP A 396 -11.96 26.10 -7.71
C TRP A 396 -10.60 26.75 -7.38
N CYS A 397 -9.52 25.97 -7.48
CA CYS A 397 -8.17 26.44 -7.16
C CYS A 397 -7.44 27.01 -8.37
N LEU A 398 -7.08 28.30 -8.30
CA LEU A 398 -6.33 29.00 -9.36
C LEU A 398 -4.80 28.88 -9.22
N HIS A 399 -4.30 28.24 -8.16
CA HIS A 399 -2.87 28.06 -7.90
C HIS A 399 -2.50 26.57 -7.91
N ARG A 400 -1.29 26.26 -8.39
CA ARG A 400 -0.76 24.88 -8.37
C ARG A 400 -0.42 24.46 -6.94
N LEU A 401 -0.92 23.30 -6.50
CA LEU A 401 -0.77 22.86 -5.12
C LEU A 401 0.57 22.16 -4.85
N ASP A 402 1.13 21.42 -5.82
CA ASP A 402 2.40 20.68 -5.63
C ASP A 402 3.18 20.52 -6.95
N SER A 403 4.12 21.42 -7.21
CA SER A 403 4.96 21.37 -8.42
C SER A 403 5.91 20.15 -8.48
N HIS A 404 6.22 19.52 -7.34
CA HIS A 404 7.08 18.34 -7.29
C HIS A 404 6.31 17.08 -7.74
N LEU A 405 5.06 16.93 -7.31
CA LEU A 405 4.19 15.83 -7.72
C LEU A 405 4.03 15.78 -9.24
N PHE A 406 3.83 16.92 -9.90
CA PHE A 406 3.71 16.98 -11.36
C PHE A 406 4.98 16.49 -12.06
N ARG A 407 6.17 16.88 -11.57
CA ARG A 407 7.44 16.40 -12.12
C ARG A 407 7.58 14.88 -11.97
N GLN A 408 7.18 14.32 -10.83
CA GLN A 408 7.18 12.88 -10.60
C GLN A 408 6.19 12.15 -11.52
N ILE A 409 5.00 12.73 -11.76
CA ILE A 409 4.02 12.19 -12.70
C ILE A 409 4.61 12.16 -14.11
N GLU A 410 5.16 13.27 -14.60
CA GLU A 410 5.79 13.33 -15.93
C GLU A 410 6.93 12.32 -16.08
N GLN A 411 7.78 12.17 -15.08
CA GLN A 411 8.83 11.15 -15.07
C GLN A 411 8.26 9.73 -15.13
N CYS A 412 7.19 9.44 -14.40
CA CYS A 412 6.51 8.14 -14.47
C CYS A 412 5.90 7.90 -15.87
N MET A 413 5.35 8.94 -16.50
CA MET A 413 4.75 8.86 -17.84
C MET A 413 5.76 8.50 -18.94
N THR A 414 7.04 8.85 -18.78
CA THR A 414 8.11 8.45 -19.72
C THR A 414 8.43 6.96 -19.73
N GLN A 415 7.99 6.21 -18.70
CA GLN A 415 8.26 4.78 -18.55
C GLN A 415 7.17 3.88 -19.16
N PHE A 416 6.10 4.46 -19.71
CA PHE A 416 5.02 3.71 -20.36
C PHE A 416 5.41 3.29 -21.78
N ASP A 417 5.23 2.00 -22.08
CA ASP A 417 5.38 1.46 -23.43
C ASP A 417 4.05 1.59 -24.20
N ASN A 418 2.90 1.44 -23.53
CA ASN A 418 1.57 1.55 -24.15
C ASN A 418 0.91 2.93 -23.92
N LEU A 419 0.76 3.71 -25.00
CA LEU A 419 0.15 5.04 -24.98
C LEU A 419 -1.36 5.05 -24.63
N GLU A 420 -2.11 3.99 -24.96
CA GLU A 420 -3.53 3.87 -24.59
C GLU A 420 -3.68 3.82 -23.07
N ARG A 421 -2.86 2.98 -22.42
CA ARG A 421 -2.90 2.78 -20.97
C ARG A 421 -2.38 4.01 -20.22
N ALA A 422 -1.37 4.68 -20.77
CA ALA A 422 -0.91 5.98 -20.32
C ALA A 422 -2.05 7.01 -20.31
N GLY A 423 -2.77 7.15 -21.44
CA GLY A 423 -3.93 8.04 -21.56
C GLY A 423 -5.06 7.69 -20.59
N ALA A 424 -5.42 6.41 -20.47
CA ALA A 424 -6.46 5.96 -19.54
C ALA A 424 -6.09 6.22 -18.06
N SER A 425 -4.81 6.09 -17.71
CA SER A 425 -4.30 6.39 -16.38
C SER A 425 -4.38 7.88 -16.07
N LEU A 426 -3.96 8.73 -17.01
CA LEU A 426 -4.08 10.19 -16.88
C LEU A 426 -5.54 10.65 -16.79
N TYR A 427 -6.44 10.04 -17.56
CA TYR A 427 -7.88 10.33 -17.47
C TYR A 427 -8.44 9.99 -16.08
N HIS A 428 -8.03 8.86 -15.51
CA HIS A 428 -8.41 8.51 -14.14
C HIS A 428 -7.87 9.53 -13.13
N ILE A 429 -6.62 9.96 -13.28
CA ILE A 429 -6.01 10.97 -12.39
C ILE A 429 -6.76 12.30 -12.52
N ALA A 430 -7.03 12.79 -13.73
CA ALA A 430 -7.74 14.04 -13.98
C ALA A 430 -9.11 14.11 -13.27
N ASN A 431 -9.80 12.99 -13.16
CA ASN A 431 -11.09 12.91 -12.44
C ASN A 431 -10.95 12.94 -10.91
N HIS A 432 -9.78 12.58 -10.37
CA HIS A 432 -9.50 12.55 -8.93
C HIS A 432 -8.67 13.75 -8.45
N MET A 433 -8.17 14.59 -9.36
CA MET A 433 -7.52 15.86 -9.02
C MET A 433 -8.53 16.87 -8.46
N PRO A 434 -8.11 17.77 -7.55
CA PRO A 434 -8.95 18.87 -7.10
C PRO A 434 -9.31 19.79 -8.26
N GLN A 435 -10.51 20.37 -8.20
CA GLN A 435 -11.01 21.30 -9.20
C GLN A 435 -10.11 22.54 -9.23
N GLY A 436 -9.52 22.84 -10.39
CA GLY A 436 -8.53 23.90 -10.49
C GLY A 436 -7.52 23.73 -11.63
N VAL A 437 -6.48 24.55 -11.57
CA VAL A 437 -5.36 24.56 -12.54
C VAL A 437 -4.65 23.20 -12.63
N ASP A 438 -4.57 22.47 -11.53
CA ASP A 438 -3.94 21.15 -11.49
C ASP A 438 -4.74 20.11 -12.28
N GLN A 439 -6.07 20.15 -12.21
CA GLN A 439 -6.95 19.32 -13.04
C GLN A 439 -6.81 19.66 -14.53
N VAL A 440 -6.70 20.95 -14.88
CA VAL A 440 -6.49 21.39 -16.27
C VAL A 440 -5.17 20.87 -16.82
N THR A 441 -4.10 20.99 -16.05
CA THR A 441 -2.75 20.56 -16.47
C THR A 441 -2.68 19.05 -16.72
N ILE A 442 -3.29 18.23 -15.85
CA ILE A 442 -3.39 16.78 -16.07
C ILE A 442 -4.31 16.46 -17.26
N ALA A 443 -5.42 17.17 -17.43
CA ALA A 443 -6.31 16.98 -18.57
C ALA A 443 -5.63 17.32 -19.91
N GLU A 444 -4.76 18.33 -19.92
CA GLU A 444 -3.92 18.68 -21.07
C GLU A 444 -2.93 17.57 -21.41
N LEU A 445 -2.20 17.06 -20.40
CA LEU A 445 -1.30 15.92 -20.55
C LEU A 445 -2.05 14.70 -21.07
N CYS A 446 -3.25 14.43 -20.54
CA CYS A 446 -4.13 13.36 -21.01
C CYS A 446 -4.45 13.52 -22.50
N TYR A 447 -4.89 14.72 -22.91
CA TYR A 447 -5.19 15.02 -24.31
C TYR A 447 -3.98 14.81 -25.22
N ARG A 448 -2.79 15.26 -24.81
CA ARG A 448 -1.54 15.12 -25.56
C ARG A 448 -1.18 13.66 -25.81
N TYR A 449 -1.23 12.81 -24.77
CA TYR A 449 -0.95 11.38 -24.89
C TYR A 449 -2.02 10.63 -25.69
N THR A 450 -3.31 10.94 -25.49
CA THR A 450 -4.41 10.34 -26.27
C THR A 450 -4.34 10.76 -27.75
N LYS A 451 -3.91 11.98 -28.05
CA LYS A 451 -3.67 12.46 -29.42
C LYS A 451 -2.60 11.64 -30.14
N ARG A 452 -1.43 11.49 -29.50
CA ARG A 452 -0.34 10.66 -30.05
C ARG A 452 -0.77 9.21 -30.28
N TRP A 453 -1.51 8.63 -29.34
CA TRP A 453 -2.06 7.28 -29.48
C TRP A 453 -3.04 7.17 -30.67
N ALA A 454 -3.95 8.13 -30.83
CA ALA A 454 -4.93 8.12 -31.91
C ALA A 454 -4.28 8.29 -33.30
N GLU A 455 -3.17 9.04 -33.38
CA GLU A 455 -2.36 9.18 -34.59
C GLU A 455 -1.64 7.87 -34.95
N GLU A 456 -1.09 7.15 -33.97
CA GLU A 456 -0.37 5.89 -34.19
C GLU A 456 -1.28 4.72 -34.59
N VAL A 457 -2.45 4.60 -33.97
CA VAL A 457 -3.31 3.40 -34.10
C VAL A 457 -4.47 3.60 -35.09
N SER A 458 -4.87 4.85 -35.38
CA SER A 458 -5.88 5.22 -36.39
C SER A 458 -7.21 4.43 -36.35
N THR A 459 -7.61 3.86 -35.20
CA THR A 459 -8.87 3.12 -35.02
C THR A 459 -10.05 4.05 -34.69
N ASN A 460 -11.27 3.58 -34.95
CA ASN A 460 -12.49 4.33 -34.60
C ASN A 460 -12.64 4.53 -33.08
N ASP A 461 -12.27 3.54 -32.26
CA ASP A 461 -12.28 3.67 -30.78
C ASP A 461 -11.29 4.75 -30.30
N ALA A 462 -10.10 4.83 -30.91
CA ALA A 462 -9.13 5.88 -30.56
C ALA A 462 -9.64 7.28 -30.89
N LYS A 463 -10.34 7.46 -32.02
CA LYS A 463 -10.98 8.73 -32.40
C LYS A 463 -12.12 9.11 -31.45
N GLU A 464 -12.96 8.17 -31.05
CA GLU A 464 -14.05 8.41 -30.11
C GLU A 464 -13.53 8.80 -28.72
N ARG A 465 -12.55 8.07 -28.20
CA ARG A 465 -11.90 8.39 -26.93
C ARG A 465 -11.18 9.74 -26.98
N LEU A 466 -10.53 10.07 -28.10
CA LEU A 466 -9.92 11.38 -28.31
C LEU A 466 -10.96 12.50 -28.28
N ALA A 467 -12.11 12.32 -28.95
CA ALA A 467 -13.20 13.30 -28.91
C ALA A 467 -13.72 13.51 -27.47
N LYS A 468 -13.87 12.43 -26.71
CA LYS A 468 -14.29 12.49 -25.30
C LYS A 468 -13.27 13.20 -24.41
N VAL A 469 -11.98 12.86 -24.53
CA VAL A 469 -10.91 13.49 -23.76
C VAL A 469 -10.79 14.97 -24.15
N LYS A 470 -10.86 15.30 -25.44
CA LYS A 470 -10.88 16.69 -25.94
C LYS A 470 -12.03 17.48 -25.32
N LYS A 471 -13.26 16.97 -25.37
CA LYS A 471 -14.42 17.65 -24.75
C LYS A 471 -14.23 17.88 -23.25
N THR A 472 -13.66 16.89 -22.55
CA THR A 472 -13.41 16.99 -21.11
C THR A 472 -12.33 18.04 -20.80
N TYR A 473 -11.24 18.05 -21.56
CA TYR A 473 -10.16 19.03 -21.46
C TYR A 473 -10.67 20.45 -21.70
N LEU A 474 -11.37 20.67 -22.82
CA LEU A 474 -11.93 21.97 -23.18
C LEU A 474 -12.85 22.50 -22.07
N ARG A 475 -13.76 21.66 -21.54
CA ARG A 475 -14.63 22.03 -20.42
C ARG A 475 -13.83 22.48 -19.19
N CYS A 476 -12.77 21.75 -18.81
CA CYS A 476 -11.94 22.11 -17.66
C CYS A 476 -11.21 23.45 -17.87
N VAL A 477 -10.70 23.70 -19.07
CA VAL A 477 -10.07 24.98 -19.43
C VAL A 477 -11.08 26.12 -19.38
N THR A 478 -12.27 25.94 -19.97
CA THR A 478 -13.37 26.92 -19.94
C THR A 478 -13.71 27.31 -18.51
N VAL A 479 -13.94 26.33 -17.63
CA VAL A 479 -14.27 26.59 -16.22
C VAL A 479 -13.11 27.32 -15.51
N ASN A 480 -11.87 26.95 -15.80
CA ASN A 480 -10.71 27.62 -15.21
C ASN A 480 -10.62 29.10 -15.62
N ILE A 481 -10.84 29.40 -16.90
CA ILE A 481 -10.85 30.76 -17.43
C ILE A 481 -11.97 31.58 -16.77
N LEU A 482 -13.18 31.01 -16.69
CA LEU A 482 -14.31 31.68 -16.04
C LEU A 482 -13.98 32.05 -14.57
N HIS A 483 -13.38 31.12 -13.81
CA HIS A 483 -12.96 31.42 -12.44
C HIS A 483 -11.80 32.42 -12.35
N GLN A 484 -10.85 32.37 -13.29
CA GLN A 484 -9.70 33.30 -13.33
C GLN A 484 -10.16 34.76 -13.49
N TYR A 485 -11.22 35.00 -14.25
CA TYR A 485 -11.79 36.33 -14.50
C TYR A 485 -12.98 36.67 -13.59
N GLY A 486 -13.25 35.88 -12.55
CA GLY A 486 -14.34 36.14 -11.61
C GLY A 486 -15.75 35.84 -12.14
N LEU A 487 -15.87 35.25 -13.33
CA LEU A 487 -17.11 34.83 -13.99
C LEU A 487 -17.53 33.39 -13.61
N GLY A 488 -17.13 32.91 -12.43
CA GLY A 488 -17.46 31.56 -11.91
C GLY A 488 -18.91 31.38 -11.45
N VAL A 489 -19.87 31.96 -12.16
CA VAL A 489 -21.30 31.97 -11.81
C VAL A 489 -21.94 30.66 -12.30
N PRO A 490 -22.85 30.02 -11.52
CA PRO A 490 -23.46 28.74 -11.89
C PRO A 490 -24.15 28.71 -13.25
N GLY A 491 -24.66 29.86 -13.74
CA GLY A 491 -25.24 29.99 -15.07
C GLY A 491 -24.24 29.72 -16.20
N TYR A 492 -23.05 30.33 -16.13
CA TYR A 492 -21.99 30.12 -17.12
C TYR A 492 -21.31 28.76 -16.99
N LEU A 493 -21.18 28.26 -15.76
CA LEU A 493 -20.56 26.95 -15.50
C LEU A 493 -21.37 25.79 -16.13
N GLN A 494 -22.70 25.91 -16.22
CA GLN A 494 -23.56 24.93 -16.90
C GLN A 494 -23.33 24.91 -18.42
N LEU A 495 -23.01 26.07 -19.00
CA LEU A 495 -22.75 26.25 -20.43
C LEU A 495 -21.30 25.92 -20.82
N ALA A 496 -20.43 25.55 -19.87
CA ALA A 496 -19.04 25.18 -20.15
C ALA A 496 -18.86 23.97 -21.09
N SER A 497 -19.94 23.22 -21.36
CA SER A 497 -19.94 22.10 -22.33
C SER A 497 -20.49 22.47 -23.71
N ALA A 498 -21.05 23.67 -23.86
CA ALA A 498 -21.67 24.23 -25.05
C ALA A 498 -21.03 25.59 -25.36
N PRO A 499 -19.89 25.62 -26.08
CA PRO A 499 -19.11 26.84 -26.25
C PRO A 499 -19.88 27.94 -27.00
N GLU A 500 -20.71 27.60 -27.98
CA GLU A 500 -21.49 28.58 -28.77
C GLU A 500 -22.55 29.29 -27.90
N GLU A 501 -23.31 28.55 -27.09
CA GLU A 501 -24.29 29.10 -26.17
C GLU A 501 -23.64 29.90 -25.03
N LEU A 502 -22.48 29.44 -24.54
CA LEU A 502 -21.69 30.21 -23.57
C LEU A 502 -21.22 31.53 -24.16
N MET A 503 -20.78 31.54 -25.42
CA MET A 503 -20.37 32.77 -26.09
C MET A 503 -21.53 33.76 -26.21
N VAL A 504 -22.69 33.30 -26.70
CA VAL A 504 -23.89 34.17 -26.83
C VAL A 504 -24.30 34.74 -25.48
N THR A 505 -24.36 33.91 -24.44
CA THR A 505 -24.76 34.36 -23.10
C THR A 505 -23.74 35.30 -22.44
N LEU A 506 -22.44 35.09 -22.66
CA LEU A 506 -21.40 36.04 -22.23
C LEU A 506 -21.52 37.36 -23.00
N TYR A 507 -21.85 37.31 -24.29
CA TYR A 507 -22.07 38.52 -25.08
C TYR A 507 -23.34 39.28 -24.67
N GLU A 508 -24.36 38.63 -24.13
CA GLU A 508 -25.63 39.26 -23.75
C GLU A 508 -25.62 39.85 -22.32
N ASP A 509 -24.67 39.49 -21.46
CA ASP A 509 -24.69 39.88 -20.06
C ASP A 509 -24.29 41.36 -19.81
N PRO A 510 -25.18 42.20 -19.26
CA PRO A 510 -24.92 43.62 -19.00
C PRO A 510 -23.93 43.90 -17.85
N SER A 511 -23.67 42.92 -16.99
CA SER A 511 -22.71 43.01 -15.87
C SER A 511 -21.27 43.05 -16.38
N ILE A 512 -21.02 42.38 -17.51
CA ILE A 512 -19.74 42.45 -18.21
C ILE A 512 -19.60 43.82 -18.86
N ILE A 513 -20.67 44.33 -19.51
CA ILE A 513 -20.74 45.62 -20.23
C ILE A 513 -20.44 46.85 -19.33
N THR A 514 -20.60 46.73 -18.01
CA THR A 514 -20.42 47.85 -17.06
C THR A 514 -19.05 47.89 -16.38
N MET A 515 -18.18 46.91 -16.61
CA MET A 515 -16.83 46.86 -16.01
C MET A 515 -15.82 47.85 -16.64
N ASP A 516 -16.21 48.53 -17.72
CA ASP A 516 -15.37 49.42 -18.54
C ASP A 516 -14.81 50.69 -17.84
N ARG A 517 -15.07 50.96 -16.54
CA ARG A 517 -14.61 52.22 -15.92
C ARG A 517 -14.12 52.09 -14.49
N GLY A 518 -12.95 51.44 -14.31
CA GLY A 518 -12.01 51.92 -13.28
C GLY A 518 -11.41 50.94 -12.28
N SER A 519 -11.53 49.61 -12.44
CA SER A 519 -11.06 48.69 -11.38
C SER A 519 -10.36 47.42 -11.87
N LEU A 520 -9.34 47.54 -12.72
CA LEU A 520 -8.36 46.45 -12.92
C LEU A 520 -6.94 47.01 -12.78
N GLN A 521 -6.54 47.28 -11.54
CA GLN A 521 -5.13 47.32 -11.20
C GLN A 521 -4.53 45.95 -11.49
N TYR A 522 -3.61 45.91 -12.47
CA TYR A 522 -2.50 44.96 -12.59
C TYR A 522 -2.77 43.55 -12.01
N CYS A 523 -3.30 42.65 -12.84
CA CYS A 523 -3.08 41.23 -12.62
C CYS A 523 -1.90 40.78 -13.51
N PRO A 524 -0.75 40.39 -12.94
CA PRO A 524 0.37 39.93 -13.74
C PRO A 524 -0.02 38.64 -14.45
N VAL A 525 0.27 38.59 -15.74
CA VAL A 525 0.19 37.41 -16.60
C VAL A 525 1.08 36.33 -15.98
N LEU A 526 0.51 35.51 -15.09
CA LEU A 526 1.09 34.21 -14.75
C LEU A 526 0.74 33.31 -15.93
N SER A 527 1.74 33.16 -16.80
CA SER A 527 1.89 32.13 -17.83
C SER A 527 0.86 31.00 -17.73
N LEU A 528 -0.04 30.95 -18.72
CA LEU A 528 -0.79 29.75 -19.05
C LEU A 528 0.16 28.54 -19.12
N PRO A 529 -0.31 27.31 -18.84
CA PRO A 529 0.51 26.11 -18.89
C PRO A 529 1.30 26.05 -20.20
N SER A 530 2.62 25.97 -20.05
CA SER A 530 3.62 25.97 -21.10
C SER A 530 3.38 24.81 -22.08
N GLY A 531 2.82 25.18 -23.23
CA GLY A 531 2.43 24.31 -24.35
C GLY A 531 1.81 25.10 -25.51
N LEU A 532 1.37 26.34 -25.25
CA LEU A 532 1.00 27.33 -26.25
C LEU A 532 2.07 28.42 -26.28
N GLU A 533 3.12 28.23 -27.08
CA GLU A 533 3.96 29.35 -27.52
C GLU A 533 3.09 30.23 -28.42
N PHE A 534 2.43 31.24 -27.84
CA PHE A 534 1.81 32.30 -28.60
C PHE A 534 2.77 33.48 -28.67
N GLU A 535 3.21 33.78 -29.89
CA GLU A 535 3.84 35.04 -30.23
C GLU A 535 2.97 36.20 -29.73
N SER A 536 3.65 37.22 -29.20
CA SER A 536 3.09 38.35 -28.47
C SER A 536 1.80 38.90 -29.08
N CYS A 537 0.67 38.73 -28.39
CA CYS A 537 -0.52 39.53 -28.67
C CYS A 537 -0.17 41.01 -28.43
N ARG A 538 -0.26 41.82 -29.49
CA ARG A 538 -0.20 43.29 -29.43
C ARG A 538 -1.47 43.82 -28.77
N ALA A 539 -1.63 43.63 -27.47
CA ALA A 539 -2.76 44.18 -26.71
C ALA A 539 -2.29 45.38 -25.89
N THR A 540 -2.02 46.49 -26.56
CA THR A 540 -2.00 47.81 -25.91
C THR A 540 -3.44 48.32 -25.84
N GLU A 541 -3.96 48.45 -24.62
CA GLU A 541 -5.17 49.23 -24.29
C GLU A 541 -6.48 48.82 -25.00
N LEU A 542 -6.80 47.52 -25.02
CA LEU A 542 -8.19 47.09 -25.28
C LEU A 542 -8.89 46.62 -23.99
N ILE A 543 -10.16 47.00 -23.90
CA ILE A 543 -11.14 46.76 -22.82
C ILE A 543 -11.01 45.33 -22.29
N ALA A 544 -10.92 45.18 -20.96
CA ALA A 544 -10.70 43.90 -20.29
C ALA A 544 -11.69 42.79 -20.72
N GLU A 545 -12.91 43.17 -21.09
CA GLU A 545 -13.98 42.30 -21.61
C GLU A 545 -13.61 41.59 -22.91
N VAL A 546 -12.95 42.29 -23.85
CA VAL A 546 -12.49 41.74 -25.15
C VAL A 546 -11.35 40.75 -24.95
N ASN A 547 -10.49 40.99 -23.95
CA ASN A 547 -9.33 40.13 -23.67
C ASN A 547 -9.73 38.77 -23.09
N VAL A 548 -10.71 38.70 -22.19
CA VAL A 548 -11.21 37.41 -21.65
C VAL A 548 -11.77 36.53 -22.76
N LEU A 549 -12.52 37.15 -23.67
CA LEU A 549 -13.25 36.48 -24.74
C LEU A 549 -12.33 36.08 -25.89
N ALA A 550 -11.37 36.94 -26.25
CA ALA A 550 -10.27 36.62 -27.14
C ALA A 550 -9.42 35.46 -26.60
N CYS A 551 -9.05 35.47 -25.31
CA CYS A 551 -8.32 34.37 -24.68
C CYS A 551 -9.11 33.05 -24.67
N TYR A 552 -10.43 33.12 -24.48
CA TYR A 552 -11.33 31.96 -24.56
C TYR A 552 -11.37 31.36 -25.97
N MET A 553 -11.51 32.21 -26.99
CA MET A 553 -11.60 31.79 -28.40
C MET A 553 -10.27 31.32 -28.99
N LEU A 554 -9.15 31.97 -28.62
CA LEU A 554 -7.80 31.59 -29.06
C LEU A 554 -7.26 30.35 -28.33
N GLY A 555 -7.76 30.05 -27.13
CA GLY A 555 -7.31 28.91 -26.33
C GLY A 555 -8.00 27.57 -26.64
N LEU A 556 -9.21 27.57 -27.21
CA LEU A 556 -10.08 26.38 -27.32
C LEU A 556 -10.32 25.91 -28.76
N PHE A 557 -10.15 26.79 -29.75
CA PHE A 557 -10.46 26.55 -31.16
C PHE A 557 -9.28 26.95 -32.04
N ASP A 558 -9.20 26.37 -33.24
CA ASP A 558 -8.29 26.85 -34.26
C ASP A 558 -8.68 28.28 -34.68
N SER A 559 -7.68 29.13 -34.90
CA SER A 559 -7.86 30.54 -35.27
C SER A 559 -8.86 30.73 -36.42
N HIS A 560 -8.88 29.79 -37.38
CA HIS A 560 -9.72 29.85 -38.57
C HIS A 560 -11.19 29.52 -38.32
N THR A 561 -11.51 28.51 -37.50
CA THR A 561 -12.90 28.17 -37.13
C THR A 561 -13.48 29.21 -36.18
N SER A 562 -12.68 29.72 -35.24
CA SER A 562 -13.07 30.86 -34.39
C SER A 562 -13.40 32.10 -35.21
N ALA A 563 -12.54 32.42 -36.19
CA ALA A 563 -12.75 33.54 -37.09
C ALA A 563 -14.04 33.38 -37.89
N ASN A 564 -14.26 32.20 -38.48
CA ASN A 564 -15.46 31.94 -39.27
C ASN A 564 -16.75 32.04 -38.44
N TYR A 565 -16.75 31.51 -37.20
CA TYR A 565 -17.89 31.62 -36.30
C TYR A 565 -18.18 33.09 -35.93
N LEU A 566 -17.15 33.87 -35.61
CA LEU A 566 -17.31 35.31 -35.33
C LEU A 566 -17.78 36.09 -36.56
N ILE A 567 -17.30 35.75 -37.76
CA ILE A 567 -17.73 36.35 -39.02
C ILE A 567 -19.21 36.05 -39.25
N THR A 568 -19.67 34.82 -39.04
CA THR A 568 -21.09 34.47 -39.08
C THR A 568 -21.88 35.29 -38.06
N LEU A 569 -21.39 35.42 -36.83
CA LEU A 569 -22.08 36.16 -35.78
C LEU A 569 -22.15 37.68 -36.04
N VAL A 570 -21.18 38.24 -36.75
CA VAL A 570 -21.12 39.67 -37.11
C VAL A 570 -21.91 39.99 -38.38
N PHE A 571 -21.81 39.14 -39.41
CA PHE A 571 -22.27 39.45 -40.78
C PHE A 571 -23.43 38.57 -41.27
N ASP A 572 -23.76 37.46 -40.61
CA ASP A 572 -24.90 36.63 -41.00
C ASP A 572 -26.19 37.20 -40.41
N ASN A 573 -27.11 37.56 -41.29
CA ASN A 573 -28.38 38.22 -40.99
C ASN A 573 -29.54 37.24 -40.82
N SER A 574 -29.26 35.93 -40.83
CA SER A 574 -30.29 34.88 -40.82
C SER A 574 -31.07 34.73 -39.51
N GLU A 575 -30.58 35.30 -38.40
CA GLU A 575 -31.32 35.36 -37.14
C GLU A 575 -31.56 36.81 -36.68
N GLU A 576 -32.82 37.26 -36.71
CA GLU A 576 -33.32 38.51 -36.08
C GLU A 576 -33.11 38.56 -34.54
N ARG A 577 -32.32 37.65 -33.96
CA ARG A 577 -32.17 37.47 -32.51
C ARG A 577 -31.04 38.28 -31.88
N LEU A 578 -30.00 38.65 -32.64
CA LEU A 578 -28.79 39.23 -32.06
C LEU A 578 -28.80 40.76 -32.10
N GLY A 579 -28.76 41.39 -30.91
CA GLY A 579 -28.72 42.85 -30.75
C GLY A 579 -27.44 43.48 -31.31
N SER A 580 -27.50 44.75 -31.72
CA SER A 580 -26.39 45.46 -32.36
C SER A 580 -25.13 45.54 -31.48
N GLY A 581 -25.29 45.58 -30.15
CA GLY A 581 -24.19 45.53 -29.19
C GLY A 581 -23.42 44.20 -29.18
N VAL A 582 -24.10 43.07 -29.42
CA VAL A 582 -23.45 41.75 -29.52
C VAL A 582 -22.59 41.68 -30.79
N ARG A 583 -23.13 42.14 -31.92
CA ARG A 583 -22.38 42.24 -33.19
C ARG A 583 -21.17 43.16 -33.07
N LEU A 584 -21.30 44.30 -32.35
CA LEU A 584 -20.19 45.21 -32.10
C LEU A 584 -19.05 44.55 -31.32
N ARG A 585 -19.37 43.86 -30.22
CA ARG A 585 -18.37 43.17 -29.38
C ARG A 585 -17.69 42.03 -30.13
N ALA A 586 -18.46 41.25 -30.89
CA ALA A 586 -17.92 40.18 -31.72
C ALA A 586 -16.97 40.71 -32.79
N LEU A 587 -17.30 41.84 -33.41
CA LEU A 587 -16.43 42.51 -34.38
C LEU A 587 -15.17 43.08 -33.72
N GLN A 588 -15.27 43.67 -32.53
CA GLN A 588 -14.12 44.13 -31.75
C GLN A 588 -13.18 42.97 -31.39
N CYS A 589 -13.73 41.80 -31.00
CA CYS A 589 -12.94 40.59 -30.76
C CYS A 589 -12.27 40.08 -32.03
N LEU A 590 -12.99 40.06 -33.15
CA LEU A 590 -12.46 39.64 -34.46
C LEU A 590 -11.28 40.50 -34.90
N VAL A 591 -11.40 41.83 -34.78
CA VAL A 591 -10.33 42.80 -35.13
C VAL A 591 -9.14 42.70 -34.18
N ALA A 592 -9.37 42.38 -32.91
CA ALA A 592 -8.30 42.24 -31.93
C ALA A 592 -7.52 40.91 -32.03
N THR A 593 -8.11 39.87 -32.62
CA THR A 593 -7.56 38.51 -32.62
C THR A 593 -6.92 38.08 -33.94
N ILE A 594 -7.25 38.74 -35.05
CA ILE A 594 -6.85 38.33 -36.40
C ILE A 594 -5.99 39.42 -37.05
N GLU A 595 -4.93 39.03 -37.74
CA GLU A 595 -4.10 39.95 -38.53
C GLU A 595 -4.92 40.60 -39.65
N GLU A 596 -4.67 41.89 -39.90
CA GLU A 596 -5.36 42.72 -40.89
C GLU A 596 -5.46 42.04 -42.29
N ASP A 597 -4.36 41.42 -42.76
CA ASP A 597 -4.30 40.72 -44.06
C ASP A 597 -5.17 39.46 -44.14
N LEU A 598 -5.36 38.77 -43.01
CA LEU A 598 -6.20 37.57 -42.93
C LEU A 598 -7.67 37.96 -42.75
N LEU A 599 -7.94 39.07 -42.05
CA LEU A 599 -9.28 39.62 -41.85
C LEU A 599 -9.93 40.02 -43.19
N GLU A 600 -9.19 40.72 -44.07
CA GLU A 600 -9.70 41.09 -45.40
C GLU A 600 -10.01 39.85 -46.26
N LYS A 601 -9.16 38.81 -46.17
CA LYS A 601 -9.35 37.56 -46.91
C LYS A 601 -10.56 36.76 -46.44
N LEU A 602 -10.83 36.73 -45.14
CA LEU A 602 -11.93 35.95 -44.56
C LEU A 602 -13.28 36.65 -44.69
N THR A 603 -13.30 37.98 -44.60
CA THR A 603 -14.54 38.77 -44.66
C THR A 603 -14.90 39.22 -46.08
N CYS A 604 -13.96 39.15 -47.03
CA CYS A 604 -14.08 39.71 -48.38
C CYS A 604 -14.46 41.21 -48.40
N ARG A 605 -14.09 41.96 -47.35
CA ARG A 605 -14.35 43.40 -47.18
C ARG A 605 -13.03 44.12 -46.89
N SER A 606 -12.94 45.40 -47.27
CA SER A 606 -11.75 46.19 -46.93
C SER A 606 -11.75 46.56 -45.45
N ILE A 607 -10.57 46.76 -44.84
CA ILE A 607 -10.45 47.25 -43.45
C ILE A 607 -11.23 48.56 -43.26
N ALA A 608 -11.24 49.44 -44.27
CA ALA A 608 -12.01 50.69 -44.23
C ALA A 608 -13.52 50.45 -44.07
N ASP A 609 -14.08 49.50 -44.83
CA ASP A 609 -15.50 49.13 -44.76
C ASP A 609 -15.83 48.47 -43.41
N ILE A 610 -14.91 47.65 -42.88
CA ILE A 610 -15.06 47.00 -41.58
C ILE A 610 -15.07 48.03 -40.45
N MET A 611 -14.17 49.03 -40.50
CA MET A 611 -14.13 50.12 -39.52
C MET A 611 -15.35 51.04 -39.63
N GLU A 612 -15.88 51.27 -40.84
CA GLU A 612 -17.11 52.02 -41.03
C GLU A 612 -18.33 51.26 -40.49
N TYR A 613 -18.40 49.95 -40.74
CA TYR A 613 -19.41 49.08 -40.17
C TYR A 613 -19.34 49.02 -38.64
N GLN A 614 -18.13 48.95 -38.07
CA GLN A 614 -17.90 49.04 -36.63
C GLN A 614 -18.45 50.34 -36.04
N LYS A 615 -18.22 51.48 -36.69
CA LYS A 615 -18.77 52.78 -36.24
C LYS A 615 -20.30 52.81 -36.33
N CYS A 616 -20.88 52.22 -37.38
CA CYS A 616 -22.34 52.07 -37.48
C CYS A 616 -22.89 51.23 -36.32
N LEU A 617 -22.23 50.12 -35.97
CA LEU A 617 -22.60 49.26 -34.84
C LEU A 617 -22.45 49.95 -33.47
N ILE A 618 -21.47 50.85 -33.30
CA ILE A 618 -21.34 51.69 -32.09
C ILE A 618 -22.58 52.57 -31.93
N PHE A 619 -22.98 53.26 -32.99
CA PHE A 619 -24.14 54.15 -32.94
C PHE A 619 -25.45 53.39 -32.74
N THR A 620 -25.66 52.26 -33.44
CA THR A 620 -26.87 51.45 -33.24
C THR A 620 -26.93 50.83 -31.85
N SER A 621 -25.80 50.38 -31.28
CA SER A 621 -25.76 49.88 -29.91
C SER A 621 -26.10 50.95 -28.87
N GLN A 622 -25.66 52.19 -29.09
CA GLN A 622 -26.00 53.32 -28.21
C GLN A 622 -27.46 53.77 -28.36
N LEU A 623 -28.04 53.65 -29.56
CA LEU A 623 -29.46 53.88 -29.82
C LEU A 623 -30.34 52.81 -29.17
N ASP A 624 -29.95 51.53 -29.28
CA ASP A 624 -30.62 50.40 -28.64
C ASP A 624 -30.66 50.59 -27.11
N ALA A 625 -29.55 51.06 -26.50
CA ALA A 625 -29.48 51.38 -25.07
C ALA A 625 -30.43 52.53 -24.65
N LEU A 626 -30.80 53.40 -25.59
CA LEU A 626 -31.79 54.46 -25.39
C LEU A 626 -33.23 54.02 -25.76
N GLY A 627 -33.43 52.73 -26.06
CA GLY A 627 -34.73 52.16 -26.42
C GLY A 627 -35.20 52.52 -27.84
N ILE A 628 -34.26 52.87 -28.73
CA ILE A 628 -34.53 53.21 -30.12
C ILE A 628 -33.85 52.17 -31.01
N PHE A 629 -34.62 51.19 -31.47
CA PHE A 629 -34.11 50.09 -32.27
C PHE A 629 -34.12 50.44 -33.76
N TYR A 630 -32.94 50.48 -34.37
CA TYR A 630 -32.78 50.54 -35.82
C TYR A 630 -32.16 49.22 -36.28
N SER A 631 -32.85 48.48 -37.16
CA SER A 631 -32.20 47.42 -37.95
C SER A 631 -31.32 48.05 -39.04
N GLU A 632 -30.76 47.22 -39.93
CA GLU A 632 -29.77 47.51 -41.01
C GLU A 632 -29.98 48.81 -41.83
N GLN A 633 -31.13 49.47 -41.71
CA GLN A 633 -31.47 50.78 -42.24
C GLN A 633 -30.77 51.96 -41.55
N PHE A 634 -29.93 51.77 -40.52
CA PHE A 634 -29.21 52.91 -39.92
C PHE A 634 -28.39 53.68 -40.95
N GLN A 635 -27.72 53.00 -41.89
CA GLN A 635 -26.93 53.67 -42.94
C GLN A 635 -27.81 54.53 -43.87
N GLU A 636 -28.98 54.02 -44.26
CA GLU A 636 -29.94 54.67 -45.17
C GLU A 636 -30.86 55.70 -44.48
N CYS A 637 -30.94 55.68 -43.15
CA CYS A 637 -31.82 56.57 -42.39
C CYS A 637 -31.37 58.04 -42.47
N ASN A 638 -32.35 58.94 -42.57
CA ASN A 638 -32.12 60.38 -42.45
C ASN A 638 -31.66 60.73 -41.02
N LYS A 639 -30.37 61.04 -40.88
CA LYS A 639 -29.73 61.34 -39.60
C LYS A 639 -30.31 62.59 -38.91
N VAL A 640 -30.87 63.52 -39.68
CA VAL A 640 -31.54 64.72 -39.14
C VAL A 640 -32.85 64.36 -38.45
N ASP A 641 -33.63 63.44 -39.03
CA ASP A 641 -34.88 62.99 -38.43
C ASP A 641 -34.61 62.09 -37.22
N LEU A 642 -33.55 61.30 -37.24
CA LEU A 642 -33.07 60.56 -36.08
C LEU A 642 -32.72 61.48 -34.90
N ILE A 643 -32.02 62.58 -35.16
CA ILE A 643 -31.69 63.57 -34.11
C ILE A 643 -32.97 64.20 -33.54
N LYS A 644 -33.97 64.51 -34.37
CA LYS A 644 -35.26 65.01 -33.90
C LYS A 644 -36.02 63.99 -33.04
N VAL A 645 -35.98 62.71 -33.41
CA VAL A 645 -36.55 61.61 -32.61
C VAL A 645 -35.82 61.47 -31.27
N LEU A 646 -34.49 61.54 -31.27
CA LEU A 646 -33.69 61.53 -30.03
C LEU A 646 -34.02 62.74 -29.14
N TRP A 647 -34.16 63.92 -29.74
CA TRP A 647 -34.49 65.16 -29.05
C TRP A 647 -35.87 65.10 -28.39
N SER A 648 -36.87 64.59 -29.12
CA SER A 648 -38.25 64.49 -28.62
C SER A 648 -38.45 63.40 -27.56
N ARG A 649 -37.70 62.29 -27.62
CA ARG A 649 -37.82 61.19 -26.64
C ARG A 649 -36.96 61.37 -25.40
N HIS A 650 -35.79 62.01 -25.53
CA HIS A 650 -34.77 62.08 -24.49
C HIS A 650 -34.19 63.49 -24.32
N GLU A 651 -35.06 64.52 -24.35
CA GLU A 651 -34.72 65.95 -24.32
C GLU A 651 -33.84 66.40 -23.12
N ARG A 652 -33.63 65.52 -22.14
CA ARG A 652 -32.87 65.80 -20.90
C ARG A 652 -31.95 64.64 -20.49
N GLY A 653 -31.74 63.66 -21.35
CA GLY A 653 -30.90 62.50 -21.05
C GLY A 653 -29.43 62.75 -21.36
N TYR A 654 -28.55 62.68 -20.34
CA TYR A 654 -27.09 62.79 -20.52
C TYR A 654 -26.54 61.88 -21.65
N PRO A 655 -26.92 60.58 -21.74
CA PRO A 655 -26.38 59.70 -22.78
C PRO A 655 -26.91 60.05 -24.19
N ALA A 656 -28.14 60.56 -24.27
CA ALA A 656 -28.74 61.00 -25.54
C ALA A 656 -28.04 62.25 -26.08
N LEU A 657 -27.70 63.22 -25.22
CA LEU A 657 -26.98 64.43 -25.62
C LEU A 657 -25.55 64.12 -26.09
N SER A 658 -24.85 63.22 -25.41
CA SER A 658 -23.54 62.73 -25.85
C SER A 658 -23.64 62.03 -27.23
N LEU A 659 -24.66 61.19 -27.42
CA LEU A 659 -24.88 60.49 -28.69
C LEU A 659 -25.19 61.45 -29.85
N ILE A 660 -26.05 62.45 -29.61
CA ILE A 660 -26.39 63.47 -30.61
C ILE A 660 -25.12 64.25 -31.02
N ALA A 661 -24.28 64.66 -30.05
CA ALA A 661 -23.03 65.35 -30.34
C ALA A 661 -22.08 64.49 -31.18
N GLN A 662 -21.95 63.19 -30.87
CA GLN A 662 -21.10 62.26 -31.62
C GLN A 662 -21.63 62.02 -33.05
N LEU A 663 -22.95 61.86 -33.22
CA LEU A 663 -23.58 61.72 -34.54
C LEU A 663 -23.39 62.98 -35.40
N CYS A 664 -23.58 64.16 -34.82
CA CYS A 664 -23.38 65.44 -35.52
C CYS A 664 -21.93 65.63 -36.00
N LEU A 665 -20.96 65.30 -35.16
CA LEU A 665 -19.55 65.37 -35.52
C LEU A 665 -19.17 64.34 -36.59
N HIS A 666 -19.68 63.10 -36.47
CA HIS A 666 -19.34 62.02 -37.40
C HIS A 666 -19.89 62.24 -38.81
N TYR A 667 -21.17 62.63 -38.92
CA TYR A 667 -21.82 62.89 -40.21
C TYR A 667 -21.68 64.35 -40.69
N LYS A 668 -20.81 65.14 -40.04
CA LYS A 668 -20.52 66.55 -40.38
C LYS A 668 -21.79 67.43 -40.46
N MET A 669 -22.72 67.24 -39.52
CA MET A 669 -23.96 68.00 -39.43
C MET A 669 -23.73 69.24 -38.56
N PHE A 670 -23.54 70.40 -39.20
CA PHE A 670 -23.20 71.66 -38.54
C PHE A 670 -24.35 72.69 -38.56
N GLN A 671 -25.60 72.24 -38.51
CA GLN A 671 -26.76 73.14 -38.52
C GLN A 671 -26.89 73.88 -37.18
N ARG A 672 -27.07 75.21 -37.23
CA ARG A 672 -27.25 76.05 -36.03
C ARG A 672 -28.41 75.59 -35.15
N GLU A 673 -29.51 75.18 -35.79
CA GLU A 673 -30.74 74.71 -35.15
C GLU A 673 -30.54 73.49 -34.24
N ILE A 674 -29.49 72.70 -34.47
CA ILE A 674 -29.16 71.50 -33.68
C ILE A 674 -28.12 71.82 -32.62
N TRP A 675 -27.06 72.56 -32.97
CA TRP A 675 -25.94 72.84 -32.06
C TRP A 675 -26.26 73.88 -30.98
N GLU A 676 -27.10 74.89 -31.27
CA GLU A 676 -27.47 75.90 -30.29
C GLU A 676 -28.19 75.33 -29.06
N PRO A 677 -29.27 74.52 -29.22
CA PRO A 677 -29.92 73.89 -28.07
C PRO A 677 -29.06 72.79 -27.44
N LEU A 678 -28.26 72.05 -28.22
CA LEU A 678 -27.36 70.99 -27.73
C LEU A 678 -26.29 71.52 -26.79
N LEU A 679 -25.55 72.56 -27.19
CA LEU A 679 -24.51 73.16 -26.35
C LEU A 679 -25.11 73.79 -25.10
N THR A 680 -26.28 74.42 -25.21
CA THR A 680 -27.00 74.99 -24.06
C THR A 680 -27.35 73.93 -23.02
N GLN A 681 -27.83 72.76 -23.46
CA GLN A 681 -28.15 71.67 -22.54
C GLN A 681 -26.91 70.95 -22.00
N MET A 682 -25.88 70.70 -22.81
CA MET A 682 -24.61 70.10 -22.33
C MET A 682 -23.94 70.98 -21.26
N VAL A 683 -24.00 72.31 -21.45
CA VAL A 683 -23.61 73.30 -20.44
C VAL A 683 -24.50 73.19 -19.21
N GLY A 684 -25.82 73.09 -19.37
CA GLY A 684 -26.77 72.92 -18.25
C GLY A 684 -26.51 71.67 -17.41
N PHE A 685 -26.13 70.55 -18.03
CA PHE A 685 -25.83 69.27 -17.36
C PHE A 685 -24.39 69.13 -16.87
N ASN A 686 -23.55 70.17 -17.03
CA ASN A 686 -22.15 70.15 -16.59
C ASN A 686 -21.30 69.04 -17.24
N MET A 687 -21.52 68.75 -18.52
CA MET A 687 -20.84 67.70 -19.29
C MET A 687 -19.43 68.12 -19.74
N VAL A 688 -18.55 68.43 -18.78
CA VAL A 688 -17.22 69.05 -19.06
C VAL A 688 -16.36 68.16 -19.96
N LYS A 689 -16.28 66.85 -19.67
CA LYS A 689 -15.43 65.90 -20.42
C LYS A 689 -15.88 65.75 -21.87
N GLU A 690 -17.18 65.68 -22.12
CA GLU A 690 -17.72 65.58 -23.46
C GLU A 690 -17.54 66.89 -24.21
N LEU A 691 -17.74 68.04 -23.56
CA LEU A 691 -17.51 69.36 -24.14
C LEU A 691 -16.04 69.57 -24.54
N GLU A 692 -15.07 69.11 -23.74
CA GLU A 692 -13.64 69.13 -24.08
C GLU A 692 -13.34 68.38 -25.39
N THR A 693 -14.05 67.28 -25.67
CA THR A 693 -13.85 66.50 -26.91
C THR A 693 -14.54 67.12 -28.12
N VAL A 694 -15.68 67.78 -27.90
CA VAL A 694 -16.56 68.28 -28.97
C VAL A 694 -16.12 69.66 -29.44
N LEU A 695 -15.82 70.59 -28.53
CA LEU A 695 -15.54 71.99 -28.83
C LEU A 695 -14.33 72.22 -29.77
N PRO A 696 -13.19 71.50 -29.63
CA PRO A 696 -12.07 71.66 -30.57
C PRO A 696 -12.44 71.31 -32.01
N ARG A 697 -13.33 70.33 -32.20
CA ARG A 697 -13.78 69.88 -33.53
C ARG A 697 -14.79 70.84 -34.18
N LEU A 698 -15.43 71.70 -33.38
CA LEU A 698 -16.32 72.76 -33.85
C LEU A 698 -15.57 74.03 -34.26
N ASN A 699 -14.28 74.14 -33.93
CA ASN A 699 -13.48 75.33 -34.17
C ASN A 699 -13.24 75.62 -35.67
N GLU A 700 -13.44 74.61 -36.52
CA GLU A 700 -13.33 74.75 -37.97
C GLU A 700 -14.58 75.40 -38.62
N GLN A 701 -15.65 75.65 -37.86
CA GLN A 701 -16.95 76.09 -38.40
C GLN A 701 -17.40 77.45 -37.82
N PHE A 702 -17.08 78.53 -38.54
CA PHE A 702 -17.36 79.93 -38.14
C PHE A 702 -18.84 80.23 -37.79
N HIS A 703 -19.78 79.51 -38.40
CA HIS A 703 -21.21 79.71 -38.17
C HIS A 703 -21.72 79.13 -36.84
N ILE A 704 -20.98 78.19 -36.22
CA ILE A 704 -21.28 77.63 -34.89
C ILE A 704 -20.54 78.41 -33.80
N LEU A 705 -19.32 78.87 -34.08
CA LEU A 705 -18.54 79.71 -33.14
C LEU A 705 -19.24 81.03 -32.78
N SER A 706 -20.11 81.54 -33.67
CA SER A 706 -20.91 82.75 -33.43
C SER A 706 -22.12 82.54 -32.50
N LEU A 707 -22.40 81.30 -32.10
CA LEU A 707 -23.51 81.00 -31.18
C LEU A 707 -23.14 81.39 -29.74
N SER A 708 -24.07 82.04 -29.05
CA SER A 708 -23.90 82.42 -27.64
C SER A 708 -23.64 81.18 -26.77
N SER A 709 -24.32 80.06 -27.04
CA SER A 709 -24.15 78.79 -26.32
C SER A 709 -22.76 78.17 -26.46
N CYS A 710 -22.07 78.38 -27.59
CA CYS A 710 -20.69 77.92 -27.80
C CYS A 710 -19.70 78.68 -26.90
N VAL A 711 -19.88 80.00 -26.76
CA VAL A 711 -19.08 80.83 -25.84
C VAL A 711 -19.28 80.39 -24.39
N HIS A 712 -20.53 80.11 -23.99
CA HIS A 712 -20.84 79.58 -22.65
C HIS A 712 -20.21 78.20 -22.41
N ALA A 713 -20.17 77.33 -23.43
CA ALA A 713 -19.55 76.02 -23.34
C ALA A 713 -18.03 76.10 -23.16
N TRP A 714 -17.33 76.94 -23.95
CA TRP A 714 -15.90 77.20 -23.76
C TRP A 714 -15.59 77.79 -22.39
N ASN A 715 -16.35 78.79 -21.95
CA ASN A 715 -16.18 79.37 -20.61
C ASN A 715 -16.35 78.30 -19.52
N LYS A 716 -17.31 77.38 -19.68
CA LYS A 716 -17.55 76.32 -18.70
C LYS A 716 -16.42 75.29 -18.65
N VAL A 717 -15.86 74.89 -19.80
CA VAL A 717 -14.69 73.99 -19.86
C VAL A 717 -13.44 74.66 -19.30
N LEU A 718 -13.19 75.92 -19.67
CA LEU A 718 -12.03 76.68 -19.20
C LEU A 718 -12.07 76.97 -17.69
N LEU A 719 -13.27 77.14 -17.12
CA LEU A 719 -13.48 77.37 -15.69
C LEU A 719 -13.57 76.07 -14.87
N ALA A 720 -13.86 74.92 -15.50
CA ALA A 720 -14.02 73.64 -14.81
C ALA A 720 -12.85 73.23 -13.90
N PRO A 721 -11.56 73.32 -14.30
CA PRO A 721 -10.44 72.96 -13.43
C PRO A 721 -10.23 73.92 -12.24
N PHE A 722 -10.90 75.08 -12.23
CA PHE A 722 -10.86 76.05 -11.13
C PHE A 722 -12.08 75.93 -10.19
N LEU A 723 -13.08 75.12 -10.56
CA LEU A 723 -14.34 74.93 -9.83
C LEU A 723 -14.51 73.48 -9.30
N SER A 724 -13.60 72.57 -9.64
CA SER A 724 -13.57 71.16 -9.23
C SER A 724 -12.89 70.92 -7.89
#